data_AF-A0A418BCR3-F1
#
_entry.id   AF-A0A418BCR3-F1
#
_cell.length_a   1.000
_cell.length_b   1.000
_cell.length_c   1.000
_cell.angle_alpha   90.00
_cell.angle_beta   90.00
_cell.angle_gamma   90.00
#
_symmetry.space_group_name_H-M   'P 1'
#
loop_
_entity.id
_entity.type
_entity.pdbx_description
1 polymer ?
#
loop_
_entity_poly.entity_id
_entity_poly.type
_entity_poly.pdbx_seq_one_letter_code
_entity_poly.pdbx_strand_id
1 'polypeptide(L)'
;MVIHIPISESTSKSDLAAWCTHHRLLHLLCDSHEQVIRRSCELLRFLCDADAFSLADLHVVWHAVQSNGLDVRASWLFVLEALASYMTVPVCWALLRLIQDLGVSSVSMLGLLGALAKYAPLDSYDDDIEGRAADDLLFATPNVFVERCSVRHAAMQLLWATMEDTTDVAKRMLYDTAKTQLQDAIKANVDDLLDDDSSEKWTPPVVLGCVSYLLELAVHSLTRHRNVPQAFGIVGFILTLFEDATAKRDAIAAALEARGVLQLVLDDLVQFKASYAPDNRDGSYRVDVAADGAGLAGLNARLLADGSHVDFVDHIKARLGFLSLWLNIQPTLAWRFDQLRLLWTELNEYATLGTERTMLFKWLTTNALHWNASTVSFVFQELLGNEVFLTSGALSPLSLQCFLCYFRLTNHHHGLLTLDHVAGTPTSQNQFAIHHLPLMGTSMLWTVLLRGRPTSHSHVVFVQTIKFLMLLPFKLDPELPPLNLVADGLDYLEQATDASVRSRCLTVLASIIGTDEASAAALATGDWVPHGKASRGPPLHLTVNNSIKLTATTGQRLPLDVYAHDTVLEMQVAVARKLDTAPLSTKGLRFFRMGSEIHELSRCVTLADAGFRDGDTVLVVSRPNIPLAPSIPRPAVVFEPRLVDVLMSLIREHDAKEAWDLLMRLPTPAAVVDAIRTHADTWSSSLLVASVPHGSHTQLLYRLQVLDNLIHDDNATGEAMLTTFVLTDGPACIVDLFLANSRRHEEEDEGRSFR
;
A
#
# COMPACT_ATOMS: atom_id res chain seq x y z
N MET A 1 -37.40 14.32 -64.57
CA MET A 1 -36.66 15.31 -65.39
C MET A 1 -35.29 14.70 -65.67
N VAL A 2 -34.96 14.38 -66.93
CA VAL A 2 -33.62 13.90 -67.28
C VAL A 2 -32.73 15.12 -67.45
N ILE A 3 -31.75 15.27 -66.57
CA ILE A 3 -30.81 16.38 -66.57
C ILE A 3 -29.59 15.92 -67.37
N HIS A 4 -29.30 16.57 -68.51
CA HIS A 4 -28.13 16.25 -69.35
C HIS A 4 -26.89 17.00 -68.86
N ILE A 5 -25.81 16.27 -68.56
CA ILE A 5 -24.51 16.85 -68.19
C ILE A 5 -23.72 17.10 -69.49
N PRO A 6 -23.40 18.36 -69.85
CA PRO A 6 -22.64 18.68 -71.05
C PRO A 6 -21.14 18.49 -70.79
N ILE A 7 -20.65 17.25 -70.88
CA ILE A 7 -19.22 16.93 -70.73
C ILE A 7 -18.57 16.92 -72.12
N SER A 8 -17.51 17.73 -72.28
CA SER A 8 -16.61 17.75 -73.45
C SER A 8 -15.15 17.78 -72.98
N GLU A 9 -14.18 17.58 -73.87
CA GLU A 9 -12.74 17.70 -73.54
C GLU A 9 -12.33 19.11 -73.07
N SER A 10 -13.17 20.13 -73.33
CA SER A 10 -12.94 21.51 -72.90
C SER A 10 -13.58 21.87 -71.55
N THR A 11 -14.37 20.97 -70.95
CA THR A 11 -15.11 21.24 -69.72
C THR A 11 -14.16 21.33 -68.52
N SER A 12 -14.03 22.51 -67.93
CA SER A 12 -13.24 22.73 -66.71
C SER A 12 -14.01 22.34 -65.44
N LYS A 13 -13.31 22.21 -64.31
CA LYS A 13 -13.94 22.01 -62.99
C LYS A 13 -14.94 23.14 -62.67
N SER A 14 -14.60 24.38 -63.02
CA SER A 14 -15.48 25.54 -62.83
C SER A 14 -16.74 25.49 -63.70
N ASP A 15 -16.66 24.97 -64.93
CA ASP A 15 -17.83 24.87 -65.81
C ASP A 15 -18.85 23.86 -65.28
N LEU A 16 -18.35 22.72 -64.78
CA LEU A 16 -19.20 21.69 -64.19
C LEU A 16 -19.78 22.13 -62.83
N ALA A 17 -19.02 22.86 -62.02
CA ALA A 17 -19.52 23.46 -60.78
C ALA A 17 -20.63 24.50 -61.05
N ALA A 18 -20.43 25.40 -62.02
CA ALA A 18 -21.44 26.38 -62.43
C ALA A 18 -22.72 25.70 -62.95
N TRP A 19 -22.58 24.59 -63.66
CA TRP A 19 -23.70 23.77 -64.09
C TRP A 19 -24.48 23.18 -62.90
N CYS A 20 -23.80 22.66 -61.87
CA CYS A 20 -24.44 22.17 -60.65
C CYS A 20 -25.24 23.27 -59.93
N THR A 21 -24.69 24.49 -59.86
CA THR A 21 -25.36 25.67 -59.28
C THR A 21 -26.56 26.09 -60.12
N HIS A 22 -26.42 26.16 -61.45
CA HIS A 22 -27.49 26.53 -62.37
C HIS A 22 -28.72 25.62 -62.23
N HIS A 23 -28.49 24.31 -62.08
CA HIS A 23 -29.53 23.32 -61.90
C HIS A 23 -29.99 23.13 -60.45
N ARG A 24 -29.46 23.93 -59.49
CA ARG A 24 -29.80 23.87 -58.06
C ARG A 24 -29.72 22.46 -57.48
N LEU A 25 -28.72 21.68 -57.89
CA LEU A 25 -28.60 20.27 -57.49
C LEU A 25 -28.55 20.11 -55.96
N LEU A 26 -27.92 21.05 -55.26
CA LEU A 26 -27.87 21.05 -53.80
C LEU A 26 -29.27 21.13 -53.16
N HIS A 27 -30.16 21.98 -53.68
CA HIS A 27 -31.53 22.08 -53.18
C HIS A 27 -32.31 20.78 -53.45
N LEU A 28 -32.14 20.19 -54.64
CA LEU A 28 -32.77 18.91 -54.97
C LEU A 28 -32.30 17.79 -54.02
N LEU A 29 -31.03 17.79 -53.65
CA LEU A 29 -30.48 16.84 -52.68
C LEU A 29 -31.05 17.08 -51.27
N CYS A 30 -31.23 18.34 -50.86
CA CYS A 30 -31.80 18.67 -49.54
C CYS A 30 -33.22 18.13 -49.33
N ASP A 31 -33.98 17.98 -50.41
CA ASP A 31 -35.34 17.42 -50.43
C ASP A 31 -35.37 15.91 -50.76
N SER A 32 -34.21 15.27 -50.92
CA SER A 32 -34.10 13.87 -51.33
C SER A 32 -34.15 12.88 -50.16
N HIS A 33 -34.37 11.60 -50.49
CA HIS A 33 -34.30 10.49 -49.53
C HIS A 33 -32.88 10.34 -48.95
N GLU A 34 -32.77 9.93 -47.68
CA GLU A 34 -31.51 9.81 -46.91
C GLU A 34 -30.38 9.06 -47.65
N GLN A 35 -30.73 8.00 -48.39
CA GLN A 35 -29.77 7.16 -49.12
C GLN A 35 -29.19 7.88 -50.34
N VAL A 36 -29.96 8.80 -50.95
CA VAL A 36 -29.48 9.66 -52.03
C VAL A 36 -28.53 10.69 -51.48
N ILE A 37 -28.86 11.28 -50.32
CA ILE A 37 -28.01 12.24 -49.62
C ILE A 37 -26.65 11.60 -49.29
N ARG A 38 -26.61 10.40 -48.69
CA ARG A 38 -25.34 9.72 -48.37
C ARG A 38 -24.46 9.41 -49.60
N ARG A 39 -25.06 9.21 -50.77
CA ARG A 39 -24.33 8.98 -52.03
C ARG A 39 -23.86 10.27 -52.70
N SER A 40 -24.29 11.43 -52.21
CA SER A 40 -23.93 12.74 -52.77
C SER A 40 -22.56 13.25 -52.30
N CYS A 41 -21.86 12.54 -51.40
CA CYS A 41 -20.55 12.94 -50.87
C CYS A 41 -19.54 13.29 -51.97
N GLU A 42 -19.42 12.45 -53.01
CA GLU A 42 -18.46 12.68 -54.10
C GLU A 42 -18.79 13.93 -54.93
N LEU A 43 -20.08 14.23 -55.12
CA LEU A 43 -20.52 15.44 -55.81
C LEU A 43 -20.16 16.68 -54.99
N LEU A 44 -20.43 16.66 -53.69
CA LEU A 44 -20.14 17.80 -52.81
C LEU A 44 -18.65 17.97 -52.56
N ARG A 45 -17.89 16.86 -52.51
CA ARG A 45 -16.44 16.88 -52.50
C ARG A 45 -15.90 17.54 -53.76
N PHE A 46 -16.42 17.18 -54.93
CA PHE A 46 -16.07 17.84 -56.18
C PHE A 46 -16.36 19.35 -56.13
N LEU A 47 -17.49 19.78 -55.56
CA LEU A 47 -17.79 21.21 -55.39
C LEU A 47 -16.81 21.91 -54.43
N CYS A 48 -16.37 21.23 -53.38
CA CYS A 48 -15.33 21.75 -52.49
C CYS A 48 -13.98 21.86 -53.21
N ASP A 49 -13.55 20.82 -53.93
CA ASP A 49 -12.31 20.78 -54.73
C ASP A 49 -12.28 21.80 -55.88
N ALA A 50 -13.46 22.32 -56.28
CA ALA A 50 -13.63 23.34 -57.30
C ALA A 50 -13.82 24.76 -56.70
N ASP A 51 -13.63 24.94 -55.39
CA ASP A 51 -13.88 26.18 -54.63
C ASP A 51 -15.31 26.75 -54.83
N ALA A 52 -16.27 25.87 -55.15
CA ALA A 52 -17.64 26.23 -55.50
C ALA A 52 -18.64 25.98 -54.37
N PHE A 53 -18.24 25.35 -53.27
CA PHE A 53 -19.07 25.18 -52.08
C PHE A 53 -18.92 26.40 -51.15
N SER A 54 -19.91 27.30 -51.18
CA SER A 54 -19.87 28.58 -50.48
C SER A 54 -20.60 28.57 -49.13
N LEU A 55 -20.51 29.68 -48.38
CA LEU A 55 -21.30 29.88 -47.16
C LEU A 55 -22.82 29.81 -47.41
N ALA A 56 -23.28 30.25 -48.58
CA ALA A 56 -24.69 30.16 -48.94
C ALA A 56 -25.12 28.70 -49.09
N ASP A 57 -24.28 27.87 -49.70
CA ASP A 57 -24.52 26.44 -49.87
C ASP A 57 -24.55 25.70 -48.52
N LEU A 58 -23.63 26.05 -47.62
CA LEU A 58 -23.64 25.54 -46.25
C LEU A 58 -24.96 25.87 -45.54
N HIS A 59 -25.47 27.10 -45.65
CA HIS A 59 -26.73 27.48 -45.03
C HIS A 59 -27.93 26.71 -45.61
N VAL A 60 -27.92 26.39 -46.91
CA VAL A 60 -28.94 25.54 -47.54
C VAL A 60 -28.91 24.13 -46.94
N VAL A 61 -27.72 23.52 -46.85
CA VAL A 61 -27.56 22.19 -46.24
C VAL A 61 -27.96 22.22 -44.76
N TRP A 62 -27.54 23.24 -44.02
CA TRP A 62 -27.84 23.34 -42.60
C TRP A 62 -29.32 23.57 -42.31
N HIS A 63 -30.01 24.34 -43.17
CA HIS A 63 -31.46 24.43 -43.10
C HIS A 63 -32.10 23.05 -43.24
N ALA A 64 -31.61 22.21 -44.16
CA ALA A 64 -32.07 20.84 -44.33
C ALA A 64 -31.79 19.95 -43.10
N VAL A 65 -30.65 20.15 -42.42
CA VAL A 65 -30.31 19.50 -41.13
C VAL A 65 -31.33 19.86 -40.05
N GLN A 66 -31.79 21.11 -40.02
CA GLN A 66 -32.74 21.61 -39.02
C GLN A 66 -34.19 21.22 -39.33
N SER A 67 -34.62 21.31 -40.59
CA SER A 67 -36.02 21.17 -41.00
C SER A 67 -36.49 19.73 -41.19
N ASN A 68 -35.58 18.77 -41.39
CA ASN A 68 -35.92 17.40 -41.74
C ASN A 68 -35.85 16.42 -40.54
N GLY A 69 -36.39 15.22 -40.74
CA GLY A 69 -36.40 14.13 -39.75
C GLY A 69 -35.01 13.60 -39.38
N LEU A 70 -34.94 12.80 -38.31
CA LEU A 70 -33.69 12.34 -37.70
C LEU A 70 -32.74 11.63 -38.67
N ASP A 71 -33.25 10.80 -39.60
CA ASP A 71 -32.40 10.03 -40.51
C ASP A 71 -31.81 10.89 -41.64
N VAL A 72 -32.57 11.87 -42.13
CA VAL A 72 -32.11 12.88 -43.10
C VAL A 72 -31.06 13.78 -42.45
N ARG A 73 -31.31 14.21 -41.20
CA ARG A 73 -30.34 14.98 -40.40
C ARG A 73 -29.03 14.21 -40.22
N ALA A 74 -29.09 12.95 -39.79
CA ALA A 74 -27.91 12.11 -39.61
C ALA A 74 -27.13 11.92 -40.92
N SER A 75 -27.84 11.78 -42.04
CA SER A 75 -27.23 11.63 -43.36
C SER A 75 -26.52 12.90 -43.83
N TRP A 76 -27.07 14.08 -43.57
CA TRP A 76 -26.39 15.34 -43.86
C TRP A 76 -25.19 15.59 -42.96
N LEU A 77 -25.28 15.25 -41.66
CA LEU A 77 -24.14 15.32 -40.76
C LEU A 77 -23.01 14.39 -41.20
N PHE A 78 -23.33 13.17 -41.64
CA PHE A 78 -22.36 12.23 -42.22
C PHE A 78 -21.69 12.79 -43.49
N VAL A 79 -22.46 13.43 -44.37
CA VAL A 79 -21.92 14.07 -45.57
C VAL A 79 -20.97 15.21 -45.20
N LEU A 80 -21.38 16.10 -44.29
CA LEU A 80 -20.53 17.20 -43.81
C LEU A 80 -19.26 16.69 -43.13
N GLU A 81 -19.34 15.58 -42.40
CA GLU A 81 -18.19 14.91 -41.77
C GLU A 81 -17.17 14.49 -42.83
N ALA A 82 -17.62 13.85 -43.92
CA ALA A 82 -16.77 13.43 -45.02
C ALA A 82 -16.15 14.61 -45.80
N LEU A 83 -16.72 15.81 -45.70
CA LEU A 83 -16.25 17.01 -46.38
C LEU A 83 -15.30 17.87 -45.54
N ALA A 84 -15.08 17.53 -44.26
CA ALA A 84 -14.34 18.37 -43.32
C ALA A 84 -12.94 18.80 -43.80
N SER A 85 -12.23 17.94 -44.54
CA SER A 85 -10.90 18.24 -45.11
C SER A 85 -10.91 19.03 -46.42
N TYR A 86 -12.06 19.11 -47.10
CA TYR A 86 -12.17 19.73 -48.43
C TYR A 86 -12.81 21.12 -48.37
N MET A 87 -13.60 21.40 -47.33
CA MET A 87 -14.20 22.72 -47.13
C MET A 87 -13.14 23.78 -46.84
N THR A 88 -13.42 25.03 -47.22
CA THR A 88 -12.55 26.17 -46.90
C THR A 88 -12.66 26.57 -45.42
N VAL A 89 -11.61 27.19 -44.87
CA VAL A 89 -11.58 27.68 -43.47
C VAL A 89 -12.82 28.50 -43.08
N PRO A 90 -13.29 29.49 -43.88
CA PRO A 90 -14.49 30.25 -43.53
C PRO A 90 -15.76 29.41 -43.43
N VAL A 91 -15.89 28.40 -44.29
CA VAL A 91 -17.03 27.46 -44.29
C VAL A 91 -16.99 26.58 -43.04
N CYS A 92 -15.82 26.05 -42.69
CA CYS A 92 -15.66 25.26 -41.46
C CYS A 92 -15.95 26.08 -40.19
N TRP A 93 -15.53 27.35 -40.13
CA TRP A 93 -15.87 28.26 -39.03
C TRP A 93 -17.36 28.54 -38.92
N ALA A 94 -18.04 28.78 -40.06
CA ALA A 94 -19.48 28.96 -40.08
C ALA A 94 -20.20 27.68 -39.62
N LEU A 95 -19.73 26.50 -40.04
CA LEU A 95 -20.27 25.23 -39.59
C LEU A 95 -20.08 25.01 -38.09
N LEU A 96 -18.91 25.33 -37.52
CA LEU A 96 -18.69 25.27 -36.08
C LEU A 96 -19.65 26.16 -35.30
N ARG A 97 -19.90 27.39 -35.76
CA ARG A 97 -20.88 28.29 -35.12
C ARG A 97 -22.29 27.71 -35.17
N LEU A 98 -22.68 27.14 -36.31
CA LEU A 98 -23.97 26.49 -36.47
C LEU A 98 -24.14 25.28 -35.53
N ILE A 99 -23.08 24.48 -35.34
CA ILE A 99 -23.05 23.38 -34.35
C ILE A 99 -23.19 23.94 -32.93
N GLN A 100 -22.44 25.01 -32.59
CA GLN A 100 -22.51 25.65 -31.27
C GLN A 100 -23.91 26.20 -30.97
N ASP A 101 -24.53 26.88 -31.94
CA ASP A 101 -25.87 27.47 -31.81
C ASP A 101 -26.95 26.40 -31.60
N LEU A 102 -26.82 25.26 -32.28
CA LEU A 102 -27.76 24.14 -32.16
C LEU A 102 -27.53 23.32 -30.87
N GLY A 103 -26.29 23.28 -30.38
CA GLY A 103 -25.86 22.46 -29.26
C GLY A 103 -25.54 21.01 -29.67
N VAL A 104 -24.51 20.44 -29.04
CA VAL A 104 -24.08 19.06 -29.29
C VAL A 104 -25.05 18.07 -28.66
N SER A 105 -25.93 17.49 -29.48
CA SER A 105 -27.05 16.67 -29.02
C SER A 105 -27.06 15.22 -29.53
N SER A 106 -26.11 14.84 -30.39
CA SER A 106 -26.08 13.50 -31.01
C SER A 106 -24.68 13.00 -31.33
N VAL A 107 -24.54 11.68 -31.43
CA VAL A 107 -23.31 11.00 -31.84
C VAL A 107 -22.86 11.44 -33.25
N SER A 108 -23.79 11.64 -34.19
CA SER A 108 -23.46 12.13 -35.53
C SER A 108 -22.89 13.55 -35.52
N MET A 109 -23.34 14.40 -34.61
CA MET A 109 -22.77 15.75 -34.46
C MET A 109 -21.37 15.71 -33.86
N LEU A 110 -21.11 14.77 -32.93
CA LEU A 110 -19.77 14.51 -32.42
C LEU A 110 -18.83 13.94 -33.50
N GLY A 111 -19.34 13.10 -34.41
CA GLY A 111 -18.59 12.61 -35.57
C GLY A 111 -18.11 13.76 -36.46
N LEU A 112 -19.03 14.65 -36.85
CA LEU A 112 -18.70 15.86 -37.59
C LEU A 112 -17.70 16.77 -36.84
N LEU A 113 -17.92 17.00 -35.55
CA LEU A 113 -17.02 17.81 -34.74
C LEU A 113 -15.63 17.19 -34.63
N GLY A 114 -15.55 15.88 -34.48
CA GLY A 114 -14.31 15.10 -34.52
C GLY A 114 -13.60 15.22 -35.86
N ALA A 115 -14.32 15.15 -36.99
CA ALA A 115 -13.74 15.34 -38.31
C ALA A 115 -13.19 16.76 -38.52
N LEU A 116 -13.89 17.80 -38.02
CA LEU A 116 -13.37 19.17 -38.03
C LEU A 116 -12.13 19.32 -37.15
N ALA A 117 -12.09 18.67 -35.99
CA ALA A 117 -10.92 18.66 -35.10
C ALA A 117 -9.70 17.94 -35.70
N LYS A 118 -9.92 16.88 -36.47
CA LYS A 118 -8.87 16.09 -37.12
C LYS A 118 -8.37 16.72 -38.41
N TYR A 119 -9.28 17.15 -39.27
CA TYR A 119 -9.01 17.28 -40.70
C TYR A 119 -9.30 18.65 -41.30
N ALA A 120 -9.88 19.60 -40.55
CA ALA A 120 -10.14 20.93 -41.10
C ALA A 120 -8.86 21.55 -41.69
N PRO A 121 -8.95 22.33 -42.77
CA PRO A 121 -7.79 22.95 -43.41
C PRO A 121 -7.04 23.88 -42.46
N LEU A 122 -5.75 24.09 -42.73
CA LEU A 122 -4.91 25.05 -42.02
C LEU A 122 -5.25 26.48 -42.46
N ASP A 123 -5.11 27.46 -41.56
CA ASP A 123 -5.39 28.87 -41.82
C ASP A 123 -4.33 29.51 -42.75
N SER A 124 -3.09 29.01 -42.71
CA SER A 124 -1.98 29.44 -43.57
C SER A 124 -0.94 28.32 -43.75
N TYR A 125 -0.42 28.16 -44.97
CA TYR A 125 0.62 27.18 -45.32
C TYR A 125 2.06 27.73 -45.29
N ASP A 126 2.28 28.98 -44.86
CA ASP A 126 3.61 29.59 -44.92
C ASP A 126 4.64 28.83 -44.04
N ASP A 127 5.60 28.20 -44.73
CA ASP A 127 6.73 27.43 -44.19
C ASP A 127 7.85 28.30 -43.56
N ASP A 128 7.70 29.63 -43.56
CA ASP A 128 8.69 30.59 -43.08
C ASP A 128 8.74 30.68 -41.53
N ILE A 129 9.03 29.55 -40.88
CA ILE A 129 9.53 29.51 -39.48
C ILE A 129 11.07 29.35 -39.50
N GLU A 130 11.74 29.62 -40.62
CA GLU A 130 13.18 29.85 -40.61
C GLU A 130 13.49 31.24 -40.03
N GLY A 131 13.48 31.36 -38.69
CA GLY A 131 14.03 32.55 -38.03
C GLY A 131 13.37 33.00 -36.74
N ARG A 132 12.23 32.44 -36.32
CA ARG A 132 11.77 32.63 -34.94
C ARG A 132 12.50 31.64 -34.03
N ALA A 133 13.65 32.08 -33.53
CA ALA A 133 14.31 31.48 -32.36
C ALA A 133 13.50 31.71 -31.05
N ALA A 134 12.17 31.76 -31.14
CA ALA A 134 11.21 31.97 -30.06
C ALA A 134 10.02 31.06 -30.37
N ASP A 135 9.77 29.93 -29.72
CA ASP A 135 10.35 29.31 -28.55
C ASP A 135 10.09 27.80 -28.71
N ASP A 136 11.09 26.92 -28.53
CA ASP A 136 10.88 25.47 -28.32
C ASP A 136 10.23 25.20 -26.94
N LEU A 137 9.32 26.07 -26.50
CA LEU A 137 8.77 26.09 -25.14
C LEU A 137 7.28 25.79 -25.17
N LEU A 138 6.89 24.78 -24.40
CA LEU A 138 5.50 24.59 -24.00
C LEU A 138 5.00 25.85 -23.27
N PHE A 139 3.73 26.18 -23.46
CA PHE A 139 3.04 27.36 -22.96
C PHE A 139 3.50 28.71 -23.53
N ALA A 140 4.05 28.71 -24.75
CA ALA A 140 4.38 29.94 -25.47
C ALA A 140 3.11 30.75 -25.82
N THR A 141 3.25 32.08 -25.84
CA THR A 141 2.18 33.00 -26.28
C THR A 141 2.70 33.91 -27.38
N PRO A 142 2.05 33.95 -28.55
CA PRO A 142 0.85 33.21 -28.95
C PRO A 142 1.12 31.72 -29.23
N ASN A 143 0.10 30.87 -29.06
CA ASN A 143 0.19 29.43 -29.34
C ASN A 143 0.02 29.17 -30.85
N VAL A 144 1.02 28.54 -31.47
CA VAL A 144 1.08 28.30 -32.92
C VAL A 144 -0.08 27.46 -33.46
N PHE A 145 -0.58 26.49 -32.68
CA PHE A 145 -1.72 25.67 -33.07
C PHE A 145 -3.02 26.49 -33.10
N VAL A 146 -3.18 27.42 -32.17
CA VAL A 146 -4.34 28.31 -32.13
C VAL A 146 -4.36 29.27 -33.32
N GLU A 147 -3.19 29.76 -33.74
CA GLU A 147 -3.06 30.68 -34.87
C GLU A 147 -3.22 30.01 -36.24
N ARG A 148 -2.66 28.81 -36.42
CA ARG A 148 -2.60 28.13 -37.73
C ARG A 148 -3.68 27.05 -37.94
N CYS A 149 -4.27 26.56 -36.86
CA CYS A 149 -5.28 25.49 -36.87
C CYS A 149 -6.54 25.94 -36.11
N SER A 150 -6.97 27.18 -36.28
CA SER A 150 -8.01 27.83 -35.45
C SER A 150 -9.32 27.07 -35.42
N VAL A 151 -9.74 26.48 -36.55
CA VAL A 151 -10.93 25.62 -36.66
C VAL A 151 -10.74 24.34 -35.85
N ARG A 152 -9.59 23.65 -36.00
CA ARG A 152 -9.31 22.40 -35.28
C ARG A 152 -9.28 22.65 -33.77
N HIS A 153 -8.60 23.71 -33.35
CA HIS A 153 -8.56 24.18 -31.97
C HIS A 153 -9.98 24.42 -31.40
N ALA A 154 -10.82 25.19 -32.10
CA ALA A 154 -12.18 25.48 -31.66
C ALA A 154 -13.07 24.21 -31.61
N ALA A 155 -12.88 23.29 -32.55
CA ALA A 155 -13.56 22.00 -32.55
C ALA A 155 -13.15 21.13 -31.35
N MET A 156 -11.84 21.05 -31.06
CA MET A 156 -11.31 20.36 -29.87
C MET A 156 -11.81 20.99 -28.57
N GLN A 157 -11.91 22.32 -28.52
CA GLN A 157 -12.48 23.04 -27.37
C GLN A 157 -13.95 22.67 -27.14
N LEU A 158 -14.74 22.52 -28.20
CA LEU A 158 -16.13 22.12 -28.10
C LEU A 158 -16.29 20.64 -27.72
N LEU A 159 -15.41 19.76 -28.20
CA LEU A 159 -15.34 18.36 -27.73
C LEU A 159 -15.03 18.31 -26.23
N TRP A 160 -14.07 19.11 -25.78
CA TRP A 160 -13.74 19.25 -24.37
C TRP A 160 -14.93 19.75 -23.54
N ALA A 161 -15.57 20.84 -23.96
CA ALA A 161 -16.73 21.41 -23.27
C ALA A 161 -17.90 20.42 -23.18
N THR A 162 -18.10 19.58 -24.20
CA THR A 162 -19.13 18.52 -24.18
C THR A 162 -18.86 17.49 -23.09
N MET A 163 -17.60 17.23 -22.74
CA MET A 163 -17.22 16.34 -21.65
C MET A 163 -17.28 16.98 -20.26
N GLU A 164 -17.40 18.31 -20.15
CA GLU A 164 -17.48 19.00 -18.86
C GLU A 164 -18.87 18.94 -18.22
N ASP A 165 -19.92 18.71 -19.00
CA ASP A 165 -21.29 18.72 -18.53
C ASP A 165 -21.96 17.35 -18.72
N THR A 166 -22.00 16.57 -17.64
CA THR A 166 -22.71 15.29 -17.62
C THR A 166 -23.91 15.27 -16.68
N THR A 167 -24.53 16.44 -16.46
CA THR A 167 -25.69 16.60 -15.57
C THR A 167 -26.94 15.86 -16.07
N ASP A 168 -27.07 15.73 -17.39
CA ASP A 168 -28.18 15.03 -18.05
C ASP A 168 -27.76 13.62 -18.51
N VAL A 169 -28.68 12.66 -18.46
CA VAL A 169 -28.53 11.31 -19.06
C VAL A 169 -28.16 11.41 -20.54
N ALA A 170 -28.81 12.29 -21.30
CA ALA A 170 -28.53 12.43 -22.73
C ALA A 170 -27.10 12.91 -22.98
N LYS A 171 -26.61 13.87 -22.19
CA LYS A 171 -25.23 14.36 -22.26
C LYS A 171 -24.21 13.30 -21.81
N ARG A 172 -24.54 12.51 -20.77
CA ARG A 172 -23.72 11.36 -20.34
C ARG A 172 -23.51 10.34 -21.45
N MET A 173 -24.54 10.03 -22.22
CA MET A 173 -24.42 9.10 -23.36
C MET A 173 -23.46 9.60 -24.45
N LEU A 174 -23.20 10.91 -24.51
CA LEU A 174 -22.28 11.52 -25.47
C LEU A 174 -20.82 11.54 -24.97
N TYR A 175 -20.58 11.36 -23.67
CA TYR A 175 -19.26 11.51 -23.05
C TYR A 175 -18.19 10.62 -23.70
N ASP A 176 -18.43 9.31 -23.76
CA ASP A 176 -17.43 8.35 -24.27
C ASP A 176 -17.14 8.59 -25.76
N THR A 177 -18.16 8.98 -26.53
CA THR A 177 -17.98 9.33 -27.94
C THR A 177 -17.16 10.61 -28.08
N ALA A 178 -17.45 11.66 -27.29
CA ALA A 178 -16.71 12.92 -27.32
C ALA A 178 -15.24 12.71 -26.93
N LYS A 179 -14.99 11.89 -25.90
CA LYS A 179 -13.65 11.49 -25.47
C LYS A 179 -12.89 10.77 -26.59
N THR A 180 -13.53 9.82 -27.25
CA THR A 180 -12.92 9.07 -28.37
C THR A 180 -12.59 10.00 -29.54
N GLN A 181 -13.52 10.89 -29.92
CA GLN A 181 -13.28 11.87 -30.98
C GLN A 181 -12.16 12.85 -30.63
N LEU A 182 -12.06 13.28 -29.36
CA LEU A 182 -10.94 14.11 -28.91
C LEU A 182 -9.61 13.34 -28.99
N GLN A 183 -9.55 12.10 -28.51
CA GLN A 183 -8.32 11.29 -28.56
C GLN A 183 -7.84 11.06 -30.00
N ASP A 184 -8.75 10.74 -30.91
CA ASP A 184 -8.42 10.61 -32.33
C ASP A 184 -7.99 11.95 -32.95
N ALA A 185 -8.59 13.07 -32.54
CA ALA A 185 -8.18 14.40 -32.98
C ALA A 185 -6.79 14.75 -32.46
N ILE A 186 -6.46 14.41 -31.22
CA ILE A 186 -5.11 14.56 -30.67
C ILE A 186 -4.12 13.76 -31.52
N LYS A 187 -4.39 12.48 -31.78
CA LYS A 187 -3.56 11.64 -32.65
C LYS A 187 -3.36 12.25 -34.03
N ALA A 188 -4.44 12.64 -34.71
CA ALA A 188 -4.35 13.23 -36.05
C ALA A 188 -3.53 14.55 -36.10
N ASN A 189 -3.40 15.26 -34.99
CA ASN A 189 -2.61 16.49 -34.91
C ASN A 189 -1.24 16.29 -34.25
N VAL A 190 -0.88 15.06 -33.84
CA VAL A 190 0.36 14.74 -33.11
C VAL A 190 1.16 13.60 -33.77
N ASP A 191 0.51 12.56 -34.32
CA ASP A 191 1.14 11.32 -34.83
C ASP A 191 1.81 11.46 -36.21
N ASP A 192 1.58 12.54 -36.96
CA ASP A 192 1.97 12.61 -38.39
C ASP A 192 3.49 12.69 -38.67
N LEU A 193 4.39 12.64 -37.67
CA LEU A 193 5.86 12.70 -37.87
C LEU A 193 6.68 11.80 -36.91
N LEU A 194 6.21 10.60 -36.58
CA LEU A 194 6.97 9.63 -35.77
C LEU A 194 8.08 8.88 -36.53
N ASP A 195 8.36 9.21 -37.79
CA ASP A 195 9.35 8.50 -38.63
C ASP A 195 10.82 8.88 -38.34
N ASP A 196 11.12 9.70 -37.33
CA ASP A 196 12.50 10.02 -36.96
C ASP A 196 12.76 9.75 -35.46
N ASP A 197 13.20 8.52 -35.19
CA ASP A 197 13.57 7.93 -33.88
C ASP A 197 14.62 8.74 -33.08
N SER A 198 15.07 9.90 -33.58
CA SER A 198 16.24 10.62 -33.07
C SER A 198 16.08 12.12 -32.87
N SER A 199 14.94 12.75 -33.21
CA SER A 199 14.86 14.22 -33.15
C SER A 199 14.40 14.74 -31.77
N GLU A 200 15.32 15.43 -31.07
CA GLU A 200 15.05 16.27 -29.88
C GLU A 200 14.07 17.42 -30.16
N LYS A 201 13.76 17.68 -31.43
CA LYS A 201 12.96 18.84 -31.88
C LYS A 201 11.51 18.46 -32.17
N TRP A 202 10.61 19.37 -31.83
CA TRP A 202 9.19 19.26 -32.14
C TRP A 202 8.92 19.76 -33.55
N THR A 203 9.10 18.89 -34.55
CA THR A 203 8.70 19.17 -35.94
C THR A 203 7.39 18.46 -36.25
N PRO A 204 6.40 19.13 -36.88
CA PRO A 204 6.34 20.57 -37.14
C PRO A 204 5.97 21.34 -35.85
N PRO A 205 6.24 22.66 -35.74
CA PRO A 205 5.93 23.45 -34.54
C PRO A 205 4.45 23.44 -34.11
N VAL A 206 3.54 23.15 -35.04
CA VAL A 206 2.10 23.00 -34.79
C VAL A 206 1.79 21.84 -33.83
N VAL A 207 2.60 20.76 -33.84
CA VAL A 207 2.46 19.63 -32.91
C VAL A 207 2.75 20.07 -31.47
N LEU A 208 3.84 20.81 -31.26
CA LEU A 208 4.17 21.40 -29.94
C LEU A 208 3.05 22.33 -29.47
N GLY A 209 2.51 23.16 -30.38
CA GLY A 209 1.37 24.05 -30.08
C GLY A 209 0.12 23.28 -29.65
N CYS A 210 -0.20 22.16 -30.32
CA CYS A 210 -1.33 21.30 -29.98
C CYS A 210 -1.15 20.69 -28.58
N VAL A 211 0.02 20.12 -28.30
CA VAL A 211 0.37 19.58 -26.97
C VAL A 211 0.30 20.69 -25.91
N SER A 212 0.90 21.85 -26.15
CA SER A 212 0.85 23.01 -25.26
C SER A 212 -0.58 23.40 -24.90
N TYR A 213 -1.45 23.51 -25.90
CA TYR A 213 -2.86 23.85 -25.71
C TYR A 213 -3.59 22.83 -24.83
N LEU A 214 -3.36 21.52 -25.05
CA LEU A 214 -3.98 20.48 -24.24
C LEU A 214 -3.49 20.49 -22.79
N LEU A 215 -2.20 20.79 -22.57
CA LEU A 215 -1.65 20.97 -21.22
C LEU A 215 -2.22 22.23 -20.56
N GLU A 216 -2.40 23.33 -21.29
CA GLU A 216 -3.08 24.54 -20.81
C GLU A 216 -4.52 24.24 -20.37
N LEU A 217 -5.28 23.49 -21.17
CA LEU A 217 -6.63 23.03 -20.78
C LEU A 217 -6.60 22.22 -19.50
N ALA A 218 -5.67 21.26 -19.38
CA ALA A 218 -5.56 20.43 -18.19
C ALA A 218 -5.20 21.25 -16.93
N VAL A 219 -4.23 22.17 -17.02
CA VAL A 219 -3.85 23.08 -15.93
C VAL A 219 -5.02 23.99 -15.54
N HIS A 220 -5.77 24.49 -16.52
CA HIS A 220 -6.95 25.32 -16.29
C HIS A 220 -8.07 24.55 -15.57
N SER A 221 -8.31 23.30 -15.96
CA SER A 221 -9.25 22.40 -15.28
C SER A 221 -8.86 22.12 -13.83
N LEU A 222 -7.57 21.89 -13.56
CA LEU A 222 -7.05 21.74 -12.20
C LEU A 222 -7.22 23.02 -11.37
N THR A 223 -6.88 24.17 -11.93
CA THR A 223 -6.99 25.47 -11.26
C THR A 223 -8.44 25.83 -10.94
N ARG A 224 -9.39 25.39 -11.76
CA ARG A 224 -10.83 25.62 -11.55
C ARG A 224 -11.53 24.50 -10.78
N HIS A 225 -10.83 23.42 -10.44
CA HIS A 225 -11.40 22.26 -9.77
C HIS A 225 -12.55 21.61 -10.54
N ARG A 226 -12.46 21.57 -11.88
CA ARG A 226 -13.51 21.08 -12.78
C ARG A 226 -12.96 20.06 -13.77
N ASN A 227 -13.70 18.97 -13.98
CA ASN A 227 -13.35 17.89 -14.91
C ASN A 227 -11.93 17.32 -14.73
N VAL A 228 -11.45 17.30 -13.49
CA VAL A 228 -10.08 16.93 -13.13
C VAL A 228 -9.68 15.51 -13.57
N PRO A 229 -10.51 14.46 -13.41
CA PRO A 229 -10.18 13.13 -13.91
C PRO A 229 -9.92 13.08 -15.41
N GLN A 230 -10.67 13.87 -16.20
CA GLN A 230 -10.47 13.96 -17.64
C GLN A 230 -9.18 14.70 -17.99
N ALA A 231 -8.84 15.78 -17.26
CA ALA A 231 -7.56 16.46 -17.38
C ALA A 231 -6.38 15.50 -17.17
N PHE A 232 -6.40 14.69 -16.11
CA PHE A 232 -5.38 13.67 -15.90
C PHE A 232 -5.37 12.60 -16.99
N GLY A 233 -6.55 12.18 -17.48
CA GLY A 233 -6.67 11.23 -18.57
C GLY A 233 -6.04 11.72 -19.87
N ILE A 234 -6.20 13.00 -20.21
CA ILE A 234 -5.61 13.60 -21.41
C ILE A 234 -4.11 13.80 -21.26
N VAL A 235 -3.63 14.28 -20.12
CA VAL A 235 -2.16 14.36 -19.88
C VAL A 235 -1.53 12.97 -19.95
N GLY A 236 -2.14 11.97 -19.32
CA GLY A 236 -1.69 10.57 -19.40
C GLY A 236 -1.67 10.06 -20.84
N PHE A 237 -2.72 10.32 -21.63
CA PHE A 237 -2.79 9.94 -23.04
C PHE A 237 -1.69 10.60 -23.88
N ILE A 238 -1.45 11.91 -23.70
CA ILE A 238 -0.35 12.62 -24.39
C ILE A 238 0.99 11.98 -24.05
N LEU A 239 1.23 11.65 -22.78
CA LEU A 239 2.47 11.01 -22.36
C LEU A 239 2.65 9.61 -22.97
N THR A 240 1.55 8.86 -23.20
CA THR A 240 1.61 7.56 -23.89
C THR A 240 1.93 7.68 -25.38
N LEU A 241 1.58 8.80 -26.04
CA LEU A 241 1.99 9.04 -27.44
C LEU A 241 3.52 9.23 -27.58
N PHE A 242 4.21 9.51 -26.47
CA PHE A 242 5.66 9.70 -26.43
C PHE A 242 6.36 8.67 -25.55
N GLU A 243 5.81 7.46 -25.40
CA GLU A 243 6.37 6.41 -24.53
C GLU A 243 7.83 6.08 -24.87
N ASP A 244 8.18 6.06 -26.16
CA ASP A 244 9.53 5.79 -26.64
C ASP A 244 10.42 7.05 -26.73
N ALA A 245 9.84 8.26 -26.62
CA ALA A 245 10.54 9.54 -26.74
C ALA A 245 10.77 10.21 -25.37
N THR A 246 11.78 9.73 -24.62
CA THR A 246 12.12 10.22 -23.27
C THR A 246 12.29 11.73 -23.18
N ALA A 247 13.05 12.35 -24.09
CA ALA A 247 13.30 13.80 -24.09
C ALA A 247 12.01 14.64 -24.16
N LYS A 248 11.02 14.19 -24.95
CA LYS A 248 9.72 14.88 -25.09
C LYS A 248 8.87 14.73 -23.82
N ARG A 249 8.88 13.54 -23.20
CA ARG A 249 8.21 13.32 -21.90
C ARG A 249 8.83 14.16 -20.79
N ASP A 250 10.16 14.25 -20.75
CA ASP A 250 10.88 15.06 -19.77
C ASP A 250 10.60 16.55 -19.97
N ALA A 251 10.52 17.03 -21.22
CA ALA A 251 10.14 18.41 -21.53
C ALA A 251 8.70 18.74 -21.08
N ILE A 252 7.74 17.84 -21.35
CA ILE A 252 6.36 17.98 -20.84
C ILE A 252 6.37 18.02 -19.31
N ALA A 253 7.15 17.13 -18.69
CA ALA A 253 7.21 17.04 -17.25
C ALA A 253 7.78 18.32 -16.61
N ALA A 254 8.89 18.82 -17.13
CA ALA A 254 9.52 20.06 -16.68
C ALA A 254 8.62 21.28 -16.85
N ALA A 255 7.88 21.36 -17.97
CA ALA A 255 6.96 22.48 -18.23
C ALA A 255 5.77 22.50 -17.25
N LEU A 256 5.19 21.34 -16.95
CA LEU A 256 4.14 21.21 -15.94
C LEU A 256 4.67 21.44 -14.51
N GLU A 257 5.92 21.03 -14.21
CA GLU A 257 6.56 21.34 -12.92
C GLU A 257 6.75 22.85 -12.74
N ALA A 258 7.21 23.56 -13.78
CA ALA A 258 7.35 25.02 -13.77
C ALA A 258 6.01 25.74 -13.52
N ARG A 259 4.89 25.10 -13.83
CA ARG A 259 3.52 25.58 -13.54
C ARG A 259 3.02 25.18 -12.14
N GLY A 260 3.84 24.49 -11.34
CA GLY A 260 3.48 24.05 -10.00
C GLY A 260 2.38 23.00 -9.97
N VAL A 261 2.27 22.15 -11.01
CA VAL A 261 1.18 21.18 -11.15
C VAL A 261 1.03 20.26 -9.95
N LEU A 262 2.13 19.84 -9.32
CA LEU A 262 2.07 19.07 -8.08
C LEU A 262 1.25 19.78 -6.99
N GLN A 263 1.48 21.08 -6.80
CA GLN A 263 0.72 21.85 -5.81
C GLN A 263 -0.74 22.01 -6.25
N LEU A 264 -1.00 22.27 -7.54
CA LEU A 264 -2.36 22.38 -8.06
C LEU A 264 -3.18 21.10 -7.83
N VAL A 265 -2.57 19.91 -7.98
CA VAL A 265 -3.24 18.63 -7.71
C VAL A 265 -3.60 18.48 -6.23
N LEU A 266 -2.73 18.93 -5.33
CA LEU A 266 -2.96 18.86 -3.89
C LEU A 266 -4.01 19.89 -3.44
N ASP A 267 -3.94 21.12 -3.93
CA ASP A 267 -4.93 22.16 -3.67
C ASP A 267 -6.31 21.72 -4.19
N ASP A 268 -6.34 21.08 -5.36
CA ASP A 268 -7.56 20.49 -5.90
C ASP A 268 -8.11 19.34 -5.07
N LEU A 269 -7.26 18.46 -4.53
CA LEU A 269 -7.71 17.42 -3.60
C LEU A 269 -8.39 18.05 -2.38
N VAL A 270 -7.78 19.08 -1.79
CA VAL A 270 -8.33 19.80 -0.63
C VAL A 270 -9.68 20.43 -0.96
N GLN A 271 -9.78 21.11 -2.10
CA GLN A 271 -11.01 21.76 -2.55
C GLN A 271 -12.12 20.75 -2.87
N PHE A 272 -11.78 19.64 -3.53
CA PHE A 272 -12.69 18.54 -3.82
C PHE A 272 -13.26 17.95 -2.53
N LYS A 273 -12.39 17.63 -1.55
CA LYS A 273 -12.79 17.12 -0.24
C LYS A 273 -13.66 18.12 0.52
N ALA A 274 -13.30 19.40 0.52
CA ALA A 274 -14.09 20.45 1.18
C ALA A 274 -15.49 20.61 0.55
N SER A 275 -15.62 20.44 -0.76
CA SER A 275 -16.88 20.62 -1.48
C SER A 275 -17.85 19.45 -1.25
N TYR A 276 -17.34 18.22 -1.28
CA TYR A 276 -18.19 17.02 -1.25
C TYR A 276 -18.20 16.30 0.10
N ALA A 277 -17.19 16.46 0.95
CA ALA A 277 -17.09 15.79 2.24
C ALA A 277 -16.67 16.73 3.40
N PRO A 278 -17.38 17.85 3.65
CA PRO A 278 -16.99 18.85 4.65
C PRO A 278 -17.09 18.37 6.10
N ASP A 279 -18.07 17.51 6.42
CA ASP A 279 -18.47 17.17 7.79
C ASP A 279 -17.45 16.33 8.58
N ASN A 280 -16.40 15.84 7.93
CA ASN A 280 -15.39 14.97 8.54
C ASN A 280 -14.12 15.69 9.01
N ARG A 281 -14.08 17.03 8.94
CA ARG A 281 -12.96 17.83 9.48
C ARG A 281 -13.02 18.02 11.00
N ASP A 282 -14.14 17.68 11.64
CA ASP A 282 -14.37 17.87 13.08
C ASP A 282 -13.85 16.71 13.97
N GLY A 283 -13.02 15.80 13.43
CA GLY A 283 -12.37 14.77 14.23
C GLY A 283 -11.32 13.94 13.48
N SER A 284 -10.12 13.88 14.05
CA SER A 284 -8.98 13.10 13.55
C SER A 284 -9.24 11.58 13.62
N TYR A 285 -9.00 10.87 12.52
CA TYR A 285 -9.09 9.40 12.41
C TYR A 285 -10.43 8.80 12.84
N ARG A 286 -11.56 9.46 12.53
CA ARG A 286 -12.89 8.88 12.75
C ARG A 286 -13.05 7.61 11.88
N VAL A 287 -13.36 6.49 12.53
CA VAL A 287 -13.66 5.22 11.88
C VAL A 287 -15.14 4.96 12.11
N ASP A 288 -15.99 5.53 11.27
CA ASP A 288 -17.41 5.21 11.34
C ASP A 288 -17.67 3.87 10.65
N VAL A 289 -18.17 2.93 11.45
CA VAL A 289 -18.61 1.58 11.07
C VAL A 289 -19.92 1.63 10.26
N ALA A 290 -20.48 2.82 10.03
CA ALA A 290 -21.69 3.03 9.25
C ALA A 290 -21.39 2.90 7.75
N ALA A 291 -21.47 1.66 7.25
CA ALA A 291 -21.50 1.24 5.85
C ALA A 291 -21.02 2.29 4.84
N ASP A 292 -19.74 2.19 4.41
CA ASP A 292 -19.15 2.96 3.30
C ASP A 292 -20.15 3.13 2.13
N GLY A 293 -21.03 2.14 1.89
CA GLY A 293 -22.07 2.19 0.87
C GLY A 293 -23.11 3.32 0.98
N ALA A 294 -23.60 3.69 2.18
CA ALA A 294 -24.62 4.74 2.31
C ALA A 294 -24.01 6.15 2.17
N GLY A 295 -22.84 6.37 2.76
CA GLY A 295 -22.07 7.61 2.61
C GLY A 295 -21.58 7.81 1.17
N LEU A 296 -21.06 6.77 0.54
CA LEU A 296 -20.60 6.81 -0.85
C LEU A 296 -21.75 7.09 -1.83
N ALA A 297 -22.93 6.48 -1.64
CA ALA A 297 -24.09 6.76 -2.49
C ALA A 297 -24.50 8.24 -2.44
N GLY A 298 -24.49 8.87 -1.26
CA GLY A 298 -24.77 10.29 -1.12
C GLY A 298 -23.71 11.21 -1.73
N LEU A 299 -22.42 10.83 -1.66
CA LEU A 299 -21.33 11.53 -2.35
C LEU A 299 -21.48 11.44 -3.87
N ASN A 300 -21.69 10.24 -4.40
CA ASN A 300 -21.86 10.01 -5.84
C ASN A 300 -23.11 10.70 -6.39
N ALA A 301 -24.21 10.73 -5.64
CA ALA A 301 -25.42 11.46 -6.05
C ALA A 301 -25.17 12.97 -6.18
N ARG A 302 -24.40 13.58 -5.26
CA ARG A 302 -24.02 15.00 -5.35
C ARG A 302 -23.08 15.27 -6.52
N LEU A 303 -22.05 14.44 -6.69
CA LEU A 303 -21.15 14.54 -7.84
C LEU A 303 -21.89 14.43 -9.16
N LEU A 304 -22.85 13.50 -9.25
CA LEU A 304 -23.65 13.34 -10.45
C LEU A 304 -24.53 14.57 -10.72
N ALA A 305 -25.13 15.16 -9.68
CA ALA A 305 -25.91 16.39 -9.80
C ALA A 305 -25.08 17.58 -10.29
N ASP A 306 -23.79 17.63 -9.90
CA ASP A 306 -22.84 18.65 -10.32
C ASP A 306 -22.14 18.33 -11.66
N GLY A 307 -22.59 17.27 -12.35
CA GLY A 307 -22.14 16.94 -13.71
C GLY A 307 -20.84 16.14 -13.77
N SER A 308 -20.49 15.39 -12.72
CA SER A 308 -19.40 14.41 -12.76
C SER A 308 -19.80 13.14 -13.51
N HIS A 309 -18.91 12.64 -14.36
CA HIS A 309 -19.06 11.38 -15.08
C HIS A 309 -18.42 10.18 -14.35
N VAL A 310 -17.69 10.42 -13.26
CA VAL A 310 -17.10 9.39 -12.40
C VAL A 310 -17.51 9.55 -10.94
N ASP A 311 -17.40 8.44 -10.21
CA ASP A 311 -17.70 8.36 -8.78
C ASP A 311 -16.62 9.03 -7.92
N PHE A 312 -16.96 9.29 -6.65
CA PHE A 312 -16.07 9.91 -5.67
C PHE A 312 -14.74 9.18 -5.52
N VAL A 313 -14.78 7.84 -5.48
CA VAL A 313 -13.59 7.00 -5.33
C VAL A 313 -12.68 7.09 -6.56
N ASP A 314 -13.26 7.17 -7.76
CA ASP A 314 -12.50 7.30 -9.01
C ASP A 314 -11.85 8.69 -9.15
N HIS A 315 -12.48 9.73 -8.60
CA HIS A 315 -11.86 11.05 -8.45
C HIS A 315 -10.57 11.00 -7.64
N ILE A 316 -10.58 10.34 -6.48
CA ILE A 316 -9.38 10.19 -5.64
C ILE A 316 -8.34 9.31 -6.34
N LYS A 317 -8.77 8.21 -6.97
CA LYS A 317 -7.91 7.31 -7.73
C LYS A 317 -7.21 8.03 -8.90
N ALA A 318 -7.91 8.91 -9.61
CA ALA A 318 -7.32 9.68 -10.72
C ALA A 318 -6.19 10.60 -10.23
N ARG A 319 -6.38 11.29 -9.09
CA ARG A 319 -5.35 12.14 -8.46
C ARG A 319 -4.13 11.34 -8.04
N LEU A 320 -4.31 10.26 -7.30
CA LEU A 320 -3.21 9.38 -6.87
C LEU A 320 -2.51 8.70 -8.05
N GLY A 321 -3.28 8.29 -9.07
CA GLY A 321 -2.76 7.70 -10.30
C GLY A 321 -1.87 8.69 -11.07
N PHE A 322 -2.31 9.94 -11.19
CA PHE A 322 -1.50 11.01 -11.79
C PHE A 322 -0.21 11.26 -10.99
N LEU A 323 -0.29 11.33 -9.66
CA LEU A 323 0.90 11.51 -8.81
C LEU A 323 1.89 10.33 -8.92
N SER A 324 1.40 9.10 -9.09
CA SER A 324 2.26 7.94 -9.38
C SER A 324 2.90 8.00 -10.76
N LEU A 325 2.14 8.36 -11.80
CA LEU A 325 2.69 8.59 -13.14
C LEU A 325 3.80 9.66 -13.09
N TRP A 326 3.55 10.71 -12.33
CA TRP A 326 4.49 11.81 -12.14
C TRP A 326 5.80 11.38 -11.48
N LEU A 327 5.71 10.58 -10.41
CA LEU A 327 6.89 10.00 -9.74
C LEU A 327 7.67 9.04 -10.65
N ASN A 328 7.00 8.34 -11.55
CA ASN A 328 7.67 7.46 -12.52
C ASN A 328 8.45 8.25 -13.57
N ILE A 329 7.91 9.38 -14.05
CA ILE A 329 8.56 10.21 -15.07
C ILE A 329 9.66 11.08 -14.45
N GLN A 330 9.43 11.63 -13.26
CA GLN A 330 10.40 12.46 -12.52
C GLN A 330 10.72 11.84 -11.15
N PRO A 331 11.54 10.78 -11.08
CA PRO A 331 11.92 10.15 -9.80
C PRO A 331 12.71 11.07 -8.87
N THR A 332 13.33 12.12 -9.41
CA THR A 332 14.13 13.09 -8.66
C THR A 332 13.28 14.23 -8.08
N LEU A 333 11.97 14.25 -8.34
CA LEU A 333 11.07 15.29 -7.88
C LEU A 333 11.12 15.40 -6.35
N ALA A 334 11.52 16.57 -5.86
CA ALA A 334 11.61 16.85 -4.45
C ALA A 334 10.22 17.18 -3.87
N TRP A 335 9.55 16.17 -3.31
CA TRP A 335 8.34 16.39 -2.53
C TRP A 335 8.64 17.20 -1.27
N ARG A 336 7.91 18.29 -1.05
CA ARG A 336 7.99 19.03 0.21
C ARG A 336 7.28 18.25 1.31
N PHE A 337 7.81 18.30 2.52
CA PHE A 337 7.21 17.62 3.67
C PHE A 337 5.76 18.08 3.96
N ASP A 338 5.48 19.37 3.77
CA ASP A 338 4.13 19.93 3.90
C ASP A 338 3.15 19.36 2.87
N GLN A 339 3.62 19.02 1.66
CA GLN A 339 2.79 18.42 0.61
C GLN A 339 2.40 16.98 0.95
N LEU A 340 3.33 16.19 1.49
CA LEU A 340 3.05 14.84 1.97
C LEU A 340 2.16 14.85 3.22
N ARG A 341 2.35 15.82 4.10
CA ARG A 341 1.48 16.03 5.27
C ARG A 341 0.06 16.39 4.85
N LEU A 342 -0.11 17.27 3.86
CA LEU A 342 -1.42 17.60 3.30
C LEU A 342 -2.12 16.36 2.72
N LEU A 343 -1.41 15.56 1.92
CA LEU A 343 -1.94 14.31 1.37
C LEU A 343 -2.37 13.33 2.48
N TRP A 344 -1.54 13.18 3.52
CA TRP A 344 -1.84 12.37 4.69
C TRP A 344 -3.08 12.87 5.45
N THR A 345 -3.16 14.17 5.70
CA THR A 345 -4.27 14.77 6.43
C THR A 345 -5.59 14.58 5.67
N GLU A 346 -5.64 14.85 4.36
CA GLU A 346 -6.89 14.74 3.60
C GLU A 346 -7.33 13.29 3.36
N LEU A 347 -6.41 12.34 3.14
CA LEU A 347 -6.73 10.96 2.77
C LEU A 347 -6.64 9.93 3.91
N ASN A 348 -6.05 10.29 5.05
CA ASN A 348 -5.99 9.41 6.23
C ASN A 348 -6.71 10.00 7.44
N GLU A 349 -6.32 11.21 7.84
CA GLU A 349 -6.81 11.85 9.06
C GLU A 349 -8.28 12.26 8.93
N TYR A 350 -8.62 12.95 7.84
CA TYR A 350 -9.97 13.40 7.47
C TYR A 350 -10.58 12.52 6.35
N ALA A 351 -10.12 11.26 6.27
CA ALA A 351 -10.72 10.29 5.36
C ALA A 351 -12.21 10.13 5.68
N THR A 352 -13.04 10.23 4.65
CA THR A 352 -14.50 10.08 4.76
C THR A 352 -14.91 8.62 4.60
N LEU A 353 -14.16 7.87 3.79
CA LEU A 353 -14.36 6.46 3.52
C LEU A 353 -13.10 5.66 3.88
N GLY A 354 -13.28 4.40 4.26
CA GLY A 354 -12.15 3.48 4.48
C GLY A 354 -11.33 3.21 3.20
N THR A 355 -11.98 3.38 2.03
CA THR A 355 -11.36 3.23 0.71
C THR A 355 -10.29 4.29 0.42
N GLU A 356 -10.47 5.52 0.90
CA GLU A 356 -9.46 6.59 0.74
C GLU A 356 -8.16 6.23 1.46
N ARG A 357 -8.26 5.79 2.72
CA ARG A 357 -7.11 5.28 3.49
C ARG A 357 -6.42 4.14 2.77
N THR A 358 -7.22 3.19 2.28
CA THR A 358 -6.73 2.04 1.53
C THR A 358 -5.94 2.46 0.29
N MET A 359 -6.44 3.45 -0.45
CA MET A 359 -5.75 4.00 -1.63
C MET A 359 -4.46 4.72 -1.25
N LEU A 360 -4.47 5.55 -0.21
CA LEU A 360 -3.27 6.23 0.27
C LEU A 360 -2.18 5.23 0.67
N PHE A 361 -2.48 4.25 1.51
CA PHE A 361 -1.46 3.28 1.97
C PHE A 361 -0.93 2.40 0.83
N LYS A 362 -1.79 2.04 -0.14
CA LYS A 362 -1.33 1.37 -1.37
C LYS A 362 -0.39 2.28 -2.16
N TRP A 363 -0.77 3.55 -2.35
CA TRP A 363 0.04 4.51 -3.07
C TRP A 363 1.39 4.75 -2.38
N LEU A 364 1.42 4.98 -1.07
CA LEU A 364 2.65 5.13 -0.29
C LEU A 364 3.56 3.91 -0.43
N THR A 365 2.99 2.69 -0.40
CA THR A 365 3.76 1.45 -0.51
C THR A 365 4.30 1.25 -1.92
N THR A 366 3.48 1.45 -2.96
CA THR A 366 3.91 1.32 -4.37
C THR A 366 5.03 2.29 -4.71
N ASN A 367 4.96 3.52 -4.21
CA ASN A 367 5.92 4.56 -4.58
C ASN A 367 7.14 4.63 -3.63
N ALA A 368 7.21 3.81 -2.58
CA ALA A 368 8.22 3.92 -1.54
C ALA A 368 9.68 3.82 -2.05
N LEU A 369 9.90 3.06 -3.13
CA LEU A 369 11.23 2.89 -3.75
C LEU A 369 11.65 4.07 -4.64
N HIS A 370 10.71 4.92 -5.06
CA HIS A 370 11.01 6.10 -5.87
C HIS A 370 11.42 7.31 -5.03
N TRP A 371 11.38 7.18 -3.70
CA TRP A 371 11.61 8.28 -2.79
C TRP A 371 13.08 8.36 -2.37
N ASN A 372 13.56 9.59 -2.17
CA ASN A 372 14.85 9.79 -1.55
C ASN A 372 14.80 9.46 -0.04
N ALA A 373 15.97 9.24 0.56
CA ALA A 373 16.09 8.85 1.97
C ALA A 373 15.42 9.84 2.94
N SER A 374 15.49 11.15 2.66
CA SER A 374 14.89 12.17 3.52
C SER A 374 13.35 12.10 3.54
N THR A 375 12.75 11.83 2.39
CA THR A 375 11.31 11.64 2.24
C THR A 375 10.83 10.37 2.93
N VAL A 376 11.57 9.27 2.76
CA VAL A 376 11.28 7.99 3.46
C VAL A 376 11.32 8.19 4.97
N SER A 377 12.37 8.82 5.50
CA SER A 377 12.51 9.09 6.93
C SER A 377 11.41 10.00 7.46
N PHE A 378 11.03 11.06 6.73
CA PHE A 378 9.92 11.94 7.10
C PHE A 378 8.61 11.17 7.19
N VAL A 379 8.25 10.40 6.16
CA VAL A 379 6.99 9.64 6.18
C VAL A 379 6.98 8.57 7.26
N PHE A 380 8.11 7.91 7.51
CA PHE A 380 8.20 6.92 8.57
C PHE A 380 8.07 7.55 9.97
N GLN A 381 8.80 8.63 10.26
CA GLN A 381 8.89 9.19 11.61
C GLN A 381 7.73 10.13 11.94
N GLU A 382 7.35 11.01 11.01
CA GLU A 382 6.39 12.09 11.27
C GLU A 382 4.95 11.71 10.96
N LEU A 383 4.73 10.83 9.98
CA LEU A 383 3.38 10.43 9.56
C LEU A 383 3.00 9.05 10.13
N LEU A 384 3.68 7.99 9.67
CA LEU A 384 3.43 6.62 10.09
C LEU A 384 3.81 6.38 11.56
N GLY A 385 4.82 7.10 12.06
CA GLY A 385 5.31 7.05 13.44
C GLY A 385 4.53 7.94 14.42
N ASN A 386 3.54 8.69 13.93
CA ASN A 386 2.74 9.56 14.76
C ASN A 386 1.93 8.76 15.79
N GLU A 387 2.08 9.06 17.07
CA GLU A 387 1.43 8.32 18.15
C GLU A 387 -0.11 8.33 18.04
N VAL A 388 -0.70 9.45 17.60
CA VAL A 388 -2.15 9.56 17.41
C VAL A 388 -2.61 8.56 16.34
N PHE A 389 -1.86 8.42 15.24
CA PHE A 389 -2.16 7.43 14.21
C PHE A 389 -1.97 6.00 14.71
N LEU A 390 -0.82 5.68 15.31
CA LEU A 390 -0.47 4.33 15.79
C LEU A 390 -1.46 3.79 16.84
N THR A 391 -2.12 4.69 17.59
CA THR A 391 -3.12 4.33 18.60
C THR A 391 -4.56 4.46 18.09
N SER A 392 -4.79 5.04 16.92
CA SER A 392 -6.12 5.23 16.33
C SER A 392 -6.71 3.95 15.72
N GLY A 393 -8.01 4.00 15.38
CA GLY A 393 -8.64 2.94 14.61
C GLY A 393 -8.25 2.93 13.12
N ALA A 394 -7.54 3.94 12.62
CA ALA A 394 -7.08 4.00 11.23
C ALA A 394 -5.93 3.00 10.96
N LEU A 395 -5.25 2.52 12.00
CA LEU A 395 -4.25 1.47 11.90
C LEU A 395 -4.91 0.13 11.56
N SER A 396 -5.02 -0.15 10.26
CA SER A 396 -5.50 -1.39 9.65
C SER A 396 -4.34 -2.33 9.27
N PRO A 397 -4.61 -3.61 8.97
CA PRO A 397 -3.57 -4.54 8.49
C PRO A 397 -2.80 -4.01 7.26
N LEU A 398 -3.49 -3.34 6.33
CA LEU A 398 -2.83 -2.74 5.16
C LEU A 398 -1.89 -1.60 5.56
N SER A 399 -2.33 -0.71 6.45
CA SER A 399 -1.50 0.39 6.92
C SER A 399 -0.31 -0.10 7.77
N LEU A 400 -0.46 -1.21 8.49
CA LEU A 400 0.66 -1.88 9.17
C LEU A 400 1.67 -2.42 8.16
N GLN A 401 1.24 -3.04 7.06
CA GLN A 401 2.15 -3.47 6.00
C GLN A 401 2.92 -2.29 5.39
N CYS A 402 2.24 -1.15 5.20
CA CYS A 402 2.88 0.10 4.81
C CYS A 402 3.91 0.56 5.86
N PHE A 403 3.54 0.60 7.14
CA PHE A 403 4.45 0.91 8.25
C PHE A 403 5.70 0.01 8.24
N LEU A 404 5.54 -1.30 8.07
CA LEU A 404 6.65 -2.26 8.03
C LEU A 404 7.53 -2.11 6.79
N CYS A 405 6.95 -1.74 5.64
CA CYS A 405 7.68 -1.37 4.42
C CYS A 405 8.62 -0.18 4.71
N TYR A 406 8.10 0.90 5.31
CA TYR A 406 8.87 2.10 5.66
C TYR A 406 9.86 1.89 6.80
N PHE A 407 9.55 1.02 7.78
CA PHE A 407 10.50 0.59 8.81
C PHE A 407 11.75 -0.01 8.16
N ARG A 408 11.55 -0.93 7.20
CA ARG A 408 12.66 -1.58 6.47
C ARG A 408 13.45 -0.57 5.64
N LEU A 409 12.77 0.28 4.87
CA LEU A 409 13.42 1.26 4.00
C LEU A 409 14.21 2.32 4.78
N THR A 410 13.65 2.84 5.87
CA THR A 410 14.34 3.82 6.73
C THR A 410 15.61 3.22 7.29
N ASN A 411 15.53 2.04 7.90
CA ASN A 411 16.71 1.35 8.44
C ASN A 411 17.72 0.98 7.33
N HIS A 412 17.26 0.70 6.10
CA HIS A 412 18.14 0.48 4.96
C HIS A 412 18.93 1.73 4.57
N HIS A 413 18.26 2.87 4.42
CA HIS A 413 18.90 4.13 4.06
C HIS A 413 19.87 4.63 5.14
N HIS A 414 19.60 4.31 6.40
CA HIS A 414 20.51 4.58 7.51
C HIS A 414 21.65 3.55 7.64
N GLY A 415 21.74 2.56 6.74
CA GLY A 415 22.77 1.53 6.74
C GLY A 415 22.62 0.47 7.84
N LEU A 416 21.54 0.50 8.62
CA LEU A 416 21.31 -0.43 9.74
C LEU A 416 20.94 -1.84 9.27
N LEU A 417 20.32 -1.94 8.10
CA LEU A 417 19.99 -3.22 7.45
C LEU A 417 20.21 -3.17 5.93
N THR A 418 20.32 -4.33 5.30
CA THR A 418 20.31 -4.48 3.84
C THR A 418 19.09 -5.26 3.38
N LEU A 419 18.52 -4.83 2.26
CA LEU A 419 17.44 -5.55 1.57
C LEU A 419 18.06 -6.48 0.51
N ASP A 420 17.73 -7.76 0.54
CA ASP A 420 18.38 -8.78 -0.31
C ASP A 420 18.01 -8.62 -1.80
N HIS A 421 16.84 -8.06 -2.11
CA HIS A 421 16.38 -7.74 -3.46
C HIS A 421 15.72 -6.36 -3.50
N VAL A 422 16.36 -5.40 -4.20
CA VAL A 422 15.82 -4.05 -4.45
C VAL A 422 15.09 -3.96 -5.81
N ALA A 423 14.99 -5.07 -6.54
CA ALA A 423 14.40 -5.09 -7.88
C ALA A 423 12.85 -5.03 -7.84
N GLY A 424 12.31 -3.81 -7.82
CA GLY A 424 11.02 -3.46 -8.42
C GLY A 424 9.74 -3.89 -7.70
N THR A 425 9.80 -4.58 -6.56
CA THR A 425 8.61 -4.86 -5.74
C THR A 425 8.78 -4.26 -4.34
N PRO A 426 7.76 -3.54 -3.81
CA PRO A 426 7.86 -2.98 -2.48
C PRO A 426 7.96 -4.13 -1.47
N THR A 427 9.13 -4.19 -0.83
CA THR A 427 9.57 -4.72 0.48
C THR A 427 8.52 -5.37 1.41
N SER A 428 7.57 -6.12 0.88
CA SER A 428 6.60 -6.95 1.59
C SER A 428 7.20 -8.30 1.97
N GLN A 429 8.31 -8.68 1.33
CA GLN A 429 9.05 -9.87 1.66
C GLN A 429 9.96 -9.61 2.86
N ASN A 430 9.94 -10.54 3.82
CA ASN A 430 10.80 -10.55 5.01
C ASN A 430 12.26 -10.93 4.66
N GLN A 431 12.81 -10.41 3.57
CA GLN A 431 14.15 -10.70 3.04
C GLN A 431 15.06 -9.50 3.30
N PHE A 432 15.70 -9.53 4.46
CA PHE A 432 16.65 -8.50 4.89
C PHE A 432 17.57 -9.06 5.97
N ALA A 433 18.73 -8.43 6.12
CA ALA A 433 19.71 -8.71 7.17
C ALA A 433 20.06 -7.42 7.91
N ILE A 434 20.16 -7.47 9.24
CA ILE A 434 20.47 -6.33 10.11
C ILE A 434 21.96 -6.37 10.45
N HIS A 435 22.66 -5.28 10.17
CA HIS A 435 24.12 -5.16 10.33
C HIS A 435 24.53 -4.19 11.44
N HIS A 436 23.64 -3.28 11.87
CA HIS A 436 23.92 -2.34 12.93
C HIS A 436 22.69 -2.09 13.82
N LEU A 437 22.95 -1.68 15.06
CA LEU A 437 21.95 -1.33 16.07
C LEU A 437 22.26 0.08 16.63
N PRO A 438 21.26 0.80 17.19
CA PRO A 438 19.86 0.42 17.36
C PRO A 438 19.01 0.60 16.09
N LEU A 439 17.99 -0.25 15.91
CA LEU A 439 17.00 -0.10 14.84
C LEU A 439 16.06 1.09 15.10
N MET A 440 15.79 1.87 14.06
CA MET A 440 14.83 2.96 14.10
C MET A 440 13.40 2.42 14.10
N GLY A 441 12.55 2.97 14.97
CA GLY A 441 11.12 2.62 15.04
C GLY A 441 10.75 1.44 15.94
N THR A 442 11.71 0.87 16.68
CA THR A 442 11.40 -0.19 17.67
C THR A 442 10.42 0.29 18.74
N SER A 443 10.54 1.54 19.20
CA SER A 443 9.57 2.17 20.13
C SER A 443 8.18 2.35 19.52
N MET A 444 8.09 2.58 18.21
CA MET A 444 6.82 2.68 17.49
C MET A 444 6.12 1.31 17.43
N LEU A 445 6.87 0.22 17.22
CA LEU A 445 6.33 -1.15 17.31
C LEU A 445 5.75 -1.44 18.70
N TRP A 446 6.46 -1.05 19.76
CA TRP A 446 5.95 -1.12 21.13
C TRP A 446 4.69 -0.28 21.33
N THR A 447 4.62 0.92 20.77
CA THR A 447 3.43 1.78 20.83
C THR A 447 2.21 1.09 20.21
N VAL A 448 2.35 0.48 19.03
CA VAL A 448 1.28 -0.32 18.39
C VAL A 448 0.85 -1.48 19.28
N LEU A 449 1.81 -2.23 19.83
CA LEU A 449 1.57 -3.41 20.64
C LEU A 449 0.95 -3.11 22.00
N LEU A 450 1.23 -1.97 22.60
CA LEU A 450 0.79 -1.64 23.95
C LEU A 450 -0.44 -0.72 23.98
N ARG A 451 -0.50 0.26 23.07
CA ARG A 451 -1.49 1.36 23.11
C ARG A 451 -2.50 1.35 21.96
N GLY A 452 -2.43 0.40 21.03
CA GLY A 452 -3.41 0.32 19.92
C GLY A 452 -4.85 0.17 20.41
N ARG A 453 -5.79 0.99 19.91
CA ARG A 453 -7.20 0.92 20.32
C ARG A 453 -7.91 -0.36 19.83
N PRO A 454 -8.87 -0.89 20.60
CA PRO A 454 -9.69 -2.02 20.17
C PRO A 454 -10.59 -1.61 18.99
N THR A 455 -10.38 -2.28 17.87
CA THR A 455 -11.20 -2.21 16.64
C THR A 455 -11.49 -3.61 16.13
N SER A 456 -12.36 -3.73 15.13
CA SER A 456 -12.66 -5.00 14.46
C SER A 456 -11.43 -5.71 13.86
N HIS A 457 -10.31 -5.01 13.67
CA HIS A 457 -9.08 -5.56 13.08
C HIS A 457 -7.87 -5.49 14.05
N SER A 458 -8.06 -4.98 15.26
CA SER A 458 -7.00 -4.80 16.26
C SER A 458 -6.22 -6.07 16.56
N HIS A 459 -6.90 -7.22 16.68
CA HIS A 459 -6.25 -8.52 16.90
C HIS A 459 -5.31 -8.89 15.74
N VAL A 460 -5.71 -8.65 14.49
CA VAL A 460 -4.89 -8.96 13.31
C VAL A 460 -3.64 -8.08 13.29
N VAL A 461 -3.78 -6.79 13.55
CA VAL A 461 -2.68 -5.82 13.64
C VAL A 461 -1.71 -6.21 14.75
N PHE A 462 -2.22 -6.54 15.94
CA PHE A 462 -1.42 -6.98 17.07
C PHE A 462 -0.60 -8.23 16.74
N VAL A 463 -1.24 -9.28 16.24
CA VAL A 463 -0.57 -10.55 15.89
C VAL A 463 0.48 -10.35 14.78
N GLN A 464 0.19 -9.55 13.76
CA GLN A 464 1.17 -9.27 12.70
C GLN A 464 2.36 -8.47 13.22
N THR A 465 2.14 -7.53 14.14
CA THR A 465 3.20 -6.73 14.76
C THR A 465 4.10 -7.59 15.64
N ILE A 466 3.52 -8.48 16.47
CA ILE A 466 4.31 -9.45 17.27
C ILE A 466 5.13 -10.35 16.35
N LYS A 467 4.52 -10.91 15.29
CA LYS A 467 5.24 -11.76 14.32
C LYS A 467 6.42 -11.04 13.68
N PHE A 468 6.29 -9.75 13.37
CA PHE A 468 7.40 -8.97 12.85
C PHE A 468 8.47 -8.69 13.92
N LEU A 469 8.07 -8.35 15.15
CA LEU A 469 9.00 -8.11 16.25
C LEU A 469 9.84 -9.37 16.55
N MET A 470 9.20 -10.53 16.62
CA MET A 470 9.84 -11.84 16.81
C MET A 470 10.72 -12.26 15.63
N LEU A 471 10.52 -11.69 14.43
CA LEU A 471 11.37 -11.97 13.28
C LEU A 471 12.74 -11.30 13.41
N LEU A 472 12.83 -10.13 14.07
CA LEU A 472 14.04 -9.29 14.08
C LEU A 472 15.28 -10.01 14.63
N PRO A 473 15.23 -10.77 15.75
CA PRO A 473 16.39 -11.52 16.24
C PRO A 473 16.98 -12.49 15.20
N PHE A 474 16.14 -13.10 14.36
CA PHE A 474 16.59 -14.01 13.32
C PHE A 474 17.28 -13.30 12.14
N LYS A 475 16.99 -12.01 11.93
CA LYS A 475 17.62 -11.19 10.88
C LYS A 475 18.90 -10.50 11.33
N LEU A 476 19.20 -10.52 12.63
CA LEU A 476 20.37 -9.87 13.24
C LEU A 476 21.70 -10.56 12.88
N ASP A 477 22.72 -9.85 12.43
CA ASP A 477 24.05 -10.45 12.24
C ASP A 477 24.55 -11.16 13.53
N PRO A 478 25.03 -12.42 13.45
CA PRO A 478 25.64 -13.14 14.57
C PRO A 478 26.78 -12.43 15.30
N GLU A 479 27.40 -11.40 14.73
CA GLU A 479 28.45 -10.62 15.40
C GLU A 479 27.87 -9.50 16.29
N LEU A 480 26.60 -9.11 16.11
CA LEU A 480 25.99 -8.00 16.85
C LEU A 480 25.42 -8.41 18.21
N PRO A 481 25.41 -7.50 19.21
CA PRO A 481 24.74 -7.75 20.49
C PRO A 481 23.24 -8.02 20.28
N PRO A 482 22.59 -8.81 21.18
CA PRO A 482 21.17 -9.11 21.06
C PRO A 482 20.31 -7.84 21.09
N LEU A 483 19.12 -7.91 20.50
CA LEU A 483 18.14 -6.84 20.61
C LEU A 483 17.64 -6.75 22.05
N ASN A 484 17.57 -5.54 22.61
CA ASN A 484 17.13 -5.27 23.99
C ASN A 484 15.61 -5.43 24.20
N LEU A 485 14.93 -6.28 23.43
CA LEU A 485 13.47 -6.39 23.43
C LEU A 485 12.90 -6.77 24.81
N VAL A 486 13.57 -7.64 25.56
CA VAL A 486 13.10 -8.04 26.90
C VAL A 486 13.33 -6.93 27.92
N ALA A 487 14.49 -6.25 27.89
CA ALA A 487 14.75 -5.10 28.75
C ALA A 487 13.74 -3.98 28.49
N ASP A 488 13.50 -3.63 27.21
CA ASP A 488 12.49 -2.65 26.81
C ASP A 488 11.10 -3.05 27.33
N GLY A 489 10.71 -4.32 27.16
CA GLY A 489 9.42 -4.82 27.61
C GLY A 489 9.25 -4.80 29.14
N LEU A 490 10.31 -5.07 29.89
CA LEU A 490 10.31 -4.93 31.36
C LEU A 490 10.15 -3.47 31.79
N ASP A 491 10.85 -2.55 31.14
CA ASP A 491 10.72 -1.11 31.41
C ASP A 491 9.29 -0.62 31.13
N TYR A 492 8.66 -1.06 30.03
CA TYR A 492 7.26 -0.75 29.75
C TYR A 492 6.31 -1.37 30.78
N LEU A 493 6.59 -2.58 31.24
CA LEU A 493 5.75 -3.29 32.20
C LEU A 493 5.78 -2.63 33.58
N GLU A 494 6.94 -2.19 34.05
CA GLU A 494 7.12 -1.44 35.29
C GLU A 494 6.42 -0.07 35.25
N GLN A 495 6.40 0.57 34.08
CA GLN A 495 5.72 1.86 33.87
C GLN A 495 4.21 1.72 33.61
N ALA A 496 3.70 0.50 33.44
CA ALA A 496 2.30 0.28 33.05
C ALA A 496 1.33 0.45 34.23
N THR A 497 0.63 1.59 34.24
CA THR A 497 -0.46 1.86 35.19
C THR A 497 -1.80 1.23 34.79
N ASP A 498 -2.02 0.99 33.49
CA ASP A 498 -3.25 0.42 32.93
C ASP A 498 -3.17 -1.11 32.84
N ALA A 499 -4.18 -1.80 33.35
CA ALA A 499 -4.27 -3.26 33.35
C ALA A 499 -4.28 -3.86 31.92
N SER A 500 -4.90 -3.19 30.95
CA SER A 500 -4.92 -3.60 29.55
C SER A 500 -3.52 -3.52 28.93
N VAL A 501 -2.81 -2.42 29.16
CA VAL A 501 -1.42 -2.24 28.68
C VAL A 501 -0.51 -3.30 29.29
N ARG A 502 -0.67 -3.56 30.60
CA ARG A 502 0.08 -4.60 31.32
C ARG A 502 -0.16 -6.00 30.75
N SER A 503 -1.42 -6.40 30.56
CA SER A 503 -1.77 -7.71 29.96
C SER A 503 -1.19 -7.87 28.55
N ARG A 504 -1.28 -6.81 27.72
CA ARG A 504 -0.66 -6.81 26.38
C ARG A 504 0.86 -6.92 26.45
N CYS A 505 1.51 -6.20 27.37
CA CYS A 505 2.95 -6.27 27.57
C CYS A 505 3.40 -7.67 28.01
N LEU A 506 2.69 -8.30 28.95
CA LEU A 506 2.93 -9.69 29.37
C LEU A 506 2.77 -10.66 28.21
N THR A 507 1.77 -10.47 27.35
CA THR A 507 1.56 -11.29 26.14
C THR A 507 2.73 -11.16 25.17
N VAL A 508 3.23 -9.93 24.96
CA VAL A 508 4.39 -9.67 24.10
C VAL A 508 5.66 -10.29 24.68
N LEU A 509 5.93 -10.08 25.98
CA LEU A 509 7.08 -10.69 26.66
C LEU A 509 7.04 -12.21 26.60
N ALA A 510 5.89 -12.83 26.85
CA ALA A 510 5.70 -14.28 26.73
C ALA A 510 5.91 -14.82 25.32
N SER A 511 5.81 -13.97 24.29
CA SER A 511 6.08 -14.33 22.91
C SER A 511 7.56 -14.16 22.52
N ILE A 512 8.32 -13.31 23.23
CA ILE A 512 9.72 -13.00 22.90
C ILE A 512 10.69 -13.83 23.76
N ILE A 513 10.37 -14.04 25.03
CA ILE A 513 11.24 -14.78 25.94
C ILE A 513 11.37 -16.23 25.46
N GLY A 514 12.61 -16.74 25.43
CA GLY A 514 12.92 -18.07 24.93
C GLY A 514 13.04 -18.18 23.40
N THR A 515 12.80 -17.09 22.65
CA THR A 515 12.85 -17.10 21.17
C THR A 515 14.20 -16.68 20.58
N ASP A 516 15.26 -16.66 21.39
CA ASP A 516 16.64 -16.45 20.94
C ASP A 516 17.45 -17.77 20.91
N GLU A 517 18.51 -17.81 20.09
CA GLU A 517 19.36 -19.01 19.99
C GLU A 517 20.05 -19.35 21.33
N ALA A 518 20.32 -18.35 22.17
CA ALA A 518 21.01 -18.52 23.45
C ALA A 518 20.13 -19.23 24.49
N SER A 519 18.86 -18.83 24.65
CA SER A 519 17.92 -19.52 25.56
C SER A 519 17.58 -20.91 25.04
N ALA A 520 17.40 -21.06 23.73
CA ALA A 520 17.22 -22.36 23.10
C ALA A 520 18.43 -23.28 23.31
N ALA A 521 19.66 -22.75 23.23
CA ALA A 521 20.88 -23.51 23.49
C ALA A 521 20.96 -23.94 24.96
N ALA A 522 20.65 -23.02 25.88
CA ALA A 522 20.65 -23.29 27.31
C ALA A 522 19.58 -24.34 27.71
N LEU A 523 18.44 -24.38 27.01
CA LEU A 523 17.43 -25.43 27.19
C LEU A 523 17.95 -26.78 26.69
N ALA A 524 18.59 -26.79 25.52
CA ALA A 524 19.11 -28.00 24.90
C ALA A 524 20.31 -28.61 25.64
N THR A 525 21.07 -27.81 26.40
CA THR A 525 22.15 -28.28 27.28
C THR A 525 21.67 -28.71 28.66
N GLY A 526 20.43 -28.38 29.02
CA GLY A 526 19.92 -28.56 30.39
C GLY A 526 20.46 -27.53 31.37
N ASP A 527 21.11 -26.45 30.89
CA ASP A 527 21.52 -25.31 31.72
C ASP A 527 20.31 -24.60 32.32
N TRP A 528 19.14 -24.74 31.70
CA TRP A 528 17.86 -24.49 32.35
C TRP A 528 16.75 -25.44 31.92
N VAL A 529 15.76 -25.58 32.81
CA VAL A 529 14.51 -26.32 32.56
C VAL A 529 13.34 -25.44 33.06
N PRO A 530 12.23 -25.33 32.33
CA PRO A 530 11.03 -24.67 32.79
C PRO A 530 10.52 -25.20 34.13
N HIS A 531 9.99 -24.31 34.97
CA HIS A 531 9.42 -24.67 36.28
C HIS A 531 8.29 -25.69 36.21
N GLY A 532 7.41 -25.64 35.22
CA GLY A 532 6.36 -26.63 35.12
C GLY A 532 6.88 -27.89 34.43
N LYS A 533 6.93 -29.06 35.08
CA LYS A 533 7.17 -30.32 34.36
C LYS A 533 6.15 -30.55 33.22
N ALA A 534 4.91 -30.11 33.41
CA ALA A 534 3.87 -30.12 32.39
C ALA A 534 3.96 -28.97 31.37
N SER A 535 4.78 -27.93 31.63
CA SER A 535 4.83 -26.72 30.80
C SER A 535 5.44 -26.96 29.42
N ARG A 536 6.33 -27.95 29.30
CA ARG A 536 6.92 -28.38 28.02
C ARG A 536 5.97 -29.27 27.20
N GLY A 537 4.88 -29.76 27.79
CA GLY A 537 3.92 -30.64 27.12
C GLY A 537 4.41 -32.09 27.01
N PRO A 538 3.68 -32.96 26.29
CA PRO A 538 4.06 -34.36 26.11
C PRO A 538 5.40 -34.50 25.35
N PRO A 539 6.20 -35.54 25.66
CA PRO A 539 7.44 -35.82 24.94
C PRO A 539 7.16 -36.22 23.49
N LEU A 540 8.08 -35.84 22.59
CA LEU A 540 8.10 -36.15 21.18
C LEU A 540 9.47 -36.73 20.79
N HIS A 541 9.47 -37.94 20.25
CA HIS A 541 10.65 -38.62 19.74
C HIS A 541 10.75 -38.40 18.23
N LEU A 542 11.60 -37.46 17.83
CA LEU A 542 11.83 -37.11 16.42
C LEU A 542 13.06 -37.81 15.86
N THR A 543 13.07 -38.03 14.54
CA THR A 543 14.25 -38.55 13.82
C THR A 543 14.86 -37.46 12.94
N VAL A 544 16.15 -37.18 13.10
CA VAL A 544 16.87 -36.18 12.31
C VAL A 544 17.67 -36.88 11.21
N ASN A 545 17.41 -36.51 9.95
CA ASN A 545 18.19 -36.95 8.81
C ASN A 545 19.20 -35.87 8.43
N ASN A 546 20.48 -36.11 8.67
CA ASN A 546 21.54 -35.17 8.34
C ASN A 546 22.05 -35.37 6.90
N SER A 547 21.88 -34.37 6.04
CA SER A 547 22.39 -34.38 4.66
C SER A 547 23.57 -33.43 4.40
N ILE A 548 24.21 -32.91 5.46
CA ILE A 548 25.29 -31.93 5.37
C ILE A 548 26.64 -32.65 5.30
N LYS A 549 27.28 -32.68 4.13
CA LYS A 549 28.51 -33.45 3.85
C LYS A 549 29.72 -33.17 4.75
N LEU A 550 29.77 -32.03 5.43
CA LEU A 550 30.93 -31.54 6.19
C LEU A 550 30.82 -31.78 7.70
N THR A 551 29.80 -32.50 8.16
CA THR A 551 29.51 -32.68 9.59
C THR A 551 29.85 -34.09 10.07
N ALA A 552 30.21 -34.25 11.35
CA ALA A 552 30.58 -35.55 11.92
C ALA A 552 29.52 -36.65 11.75
N THR A 553 28.24 -36.28 11.66
CA THR A 553 27.11 -37.23 11.58
C THR A 553 26.48 -37.32 10.17
N THR A 554 27.22 -36.92 9.13
CA THR A 554 26.72 -36.92 7.73
C THR A 554 26.06 -38.26 7.36
N GLY A 555 24.83 -38.20 6.83
CA GLY A 555 24.10 -39.37 6.35
C GLY A 555 23.48 -40.25 7.44
N GLN A 556 23.67 -39.90 8.72
CA GLN A 556 23.10 -40.64 9.84
C GLN A 556 21.67 -40.20 10.13
N ARG A 557 20.90 -41.11 10.76
CA ARG A 557 19.61 -40.82 11.39
C ARG A 557 19.83 -40.68 12.88
N LEU A 558 19.65 -39.47 13.40
CA LEU A 558 19.91 -39.16 14.82
C LEU A 558 18.57 -39.09 15.57
N PRO A 559 18.42 -39.79 16.70
CA PRO A 559 17.25 -39.61 17.55
C PRO A 559 17.29 -38.22 18.21
N LEU A 560 16.14 -37.58 18.36
CA LEU A 560 15.98 -36.29 19.02
C LEU A 560 14.77 -36.32 19.94
N ASP A 561 15.00 -36.10 21.22
CA ASP A 561 13.96 -36.00 22.24
C ASP A 561 13.68 -34.52 22.52
N VAL A 562 12.45 -34.10 22.24
CA VAL A 562 11.93 -32.75 22.47
C VAL A 562 10.51 -32.87 23.02
N TYR A 563 9.86 -31.76 23.34
CA TYR A 563 8.50 -31.77 23.88
C TYR A 563 7.56 -30.90 23.06
N ALA A 564 6.26 -31.18 23.13
CA ALA A 564 5.27 -30.59 22.24
C ALA A 564 5.13 -29.06 22.37
N HIS A 565 5.41 -28.47 23.53
CA HIS A 565 5.41 -27.02 23.74
C HIS A 565 6.78 -26.37 23.56
N ASP A 566 7.84 -27.14 23.28
CA ASP A 566 9.09 -26.55 22.81
C ASP A 566 8.81 -25.79 21.50
N THR A 567 9.50 -24.68 21.29
CA THR A 567 9.43 -23.92 20.04
C THR A 567 10.17 -24.65 18.92
N VAL A 568 9.77 -24.36 17.69
CA VAL A 568 10.50 -24.85 16.51
C VAL A 568 11.97 -24.39 16.54
N LEU A 569 12.29 -23.21 17.07
CA LEU A 569 13.67 -22.77 17.26
C LEU A 569 14.45 -23.66 18.22
N GLU A 570 13.89 -23.99 19.38
CA GLU A 570 14.51 -24.88 20.38
C GLU A 570 14.85 -26.23 19.76
N MET A 571 13.93 -26.80 18.98
CA MET A 571 14.18 -28.00 18.19
C MET A 571 15.32 -27.80 17.18
N GLN A 572 15.33 -26.70 16.43
CA GLN A 572 16.39 -26.42 15.45
C GLN A 572 17.77 -26.29 16.09
N VAL A 573 17.86 -25.65 17.26
CA VAL A 573 19.11 -25.53 18.03
C VAL A 573 19.53 -26.89 18.58
N ALA A 574 18.61 -27.66 19.18
CA ALA A 574 18.89 -29.01 19.67
C ALA A 574 19.41 -29.92 18.55
N VAL A 575 18.83 -29.82 17.35
CA VAL A 575 19.34 -30.51 16.16
C VAL A 575 20.74 -30.03 15.80
N ALA A 576 20.96 -28.72 15.66
CA ALA A 576 22.24 -28.15 15.25
C ALA A 576 23.42 -28.58 16.17
N ARG A 577 23.14 -28.82 17.45
CA ARG A 577 24.10 -29.37 18.42
C ARG A 577 24.41 -30.85 18.24
N LYS A 578 23.48 -31.63 17.68
CA LYS A 578 23.68 -33.07 17.41
C LYS A 578 24.39 -33.35 16.08
N LEU A 579 24.45 -32.37 15.17
CA LEU A 579 24.99 -32.58 13.83
C LEU A 579 26.51 -32.71 13.80
N ASP A 580 27.22 -31.96 14.64
CA ASP A 580 28.68 -31.88 14.60
C ASP A 580 29.30 -31.74 16.00
N THR A 581 30.64 -31.83 16.07
CA THR A 581 31.42 -31.69 17.32
C THR A 581 31.31 -30.31 17.95
N ALA A 582 31.19 -29.26 17.12
CA ALA A 582 30.88 -27.91 17.56
C ALA A 582 29.43 -27.55 17.16
N PRO A 583 28.66 -26.89 18.03
CA PRO A 583 27.29 -26.50 17.73
C PRO A 583 27.28 -25.51 16.56
N LEU A 584 26.51 -25.83 15.52
CA LEU A 584 26.38 -24.99 14.32
C LEU A 584 25.33 -23.89 14.53
N SER A 585 25.52 -22.73 13.90
CA SER A 585 24.48 -21.69 13.87
C SER A 585 23.28 -22.15 13.04
N THR A 586 22.05 -21.93 13.54
CA THR A 586 20.83 -22.31 12.81
C THR A 586 20.61 -21.48 11.55
N LYS A 587 21.31 -20.35 11.40
CA LYS A 587 21.24 -19.49 10.21
C LYS A 587 21.85 -20.12 8.96
N GLY A 588 22.88 -20.94 9.14
CA GLY A 588 23.52 -21.69 8.05
C GLY A 588 22.74 -22.94 7.62
N LEU A 589 21.59 -23.22 8.26
CA LEU A 589 20.85 -24.47 8.11
C LEU A 589 19.46 -24.25 7.52
N ARG A 590 18.96 -25.25 6.80
CA ARG A 590 17.56 -25.37 6.37
C ARG A 590 17.00 -26.66 6.91
N PHE A 591 15.77 -26.58 7.39
CA PHE A 591 15.06 -27.70 8.00
C PHE A 591 13.83 -28.00 7.17
N PHE A 592 13.63 -29.27 6.85
CA PHE A 592 12.52 -29.76 6.04
C PHE A 592 11.71 -30.78 6.82
N ARG A 593 10.38 -30.67 6.73
CA ARG A 593 9.41 -31.61 7.26
C ARG A 593 8.41 -31.97 6.17
N MET A 594 8.16 -33.27 5.98
CA MET A 594 7.23 -33.78 4.96
C MET A 594 7.46 -33.17 3.56
N GLY A 595 8.72 -32.93 3.18
CA GLY A 595 9.09 -32.35 1.89
C GLY A 595 8.99 -30.82 1.77
N SER A 596 8.53 -30.13 2.81
CA SER A 596 8.42 -28.66 2.86
C SER A 596 9.45 -28.04 3.80
N GLU A 597 10.01 -26.87 3.45
CA GLU A 597 10.91 -26.14 4.33
C GLU A 597 10.13 -25.51 5.48
N ILE A 598 10.65 -25.63 6.69
CA ILE A 598 10.10 -24.98 7.87
C ILE A 598 10.37 -23.48 7.78
N HIS A 599 9.31 -22.69 7.62
CA HIS A 599 9.40 -21.23 7.50
C HIS A 599 10.00 -20.57 8.75
N GLU A 600 10.76 -19.48 8.54
CA GLU A 600 11.39 -18.71 9.62
C GLU A 600 10.37 -18.17 10.65
N LEU A 601 9.19 -17.77 10.20
CA LEU A 601 8.12 -17.28 11.08
C LEU A 601 7.55 -18.37 12.01
N SER A 602 7.76 -19.64 11.70
CA SER A 602 7.34 -20.75 12.54
C SER A 602 8.27 -20.97 13.73
N ARG A 603 9.45 -20.33 13.76
CA ARG A 603 10.47 -20.53 14.80
C ARG A 603 9.99 -20.22 16.22
N CYS A 604 9.07 -19.28 16.37
CA CYS A 604 8.49 -18.88 17.66
C CYS A 604 7.21 -19.63 18.01
N VAL A 605 6.79 -20.57 17.15
CA VAL A 605 5.58 -21.38 17.35
C VAL A 605 6.00 -22.70 18.02
N THR A 606 5.15 -23.23 18.89
CA THR A 606 5.39 -24.53 19.52
C THR A 606 5.42 -25.65 18.48
N LEU A 607 6.08 -26.76 18.78
CA LEU A 607 6.10 -27.94 17.92
C LEU A 607 4.68 -28.48 17.69
N ALA A 608 3.84 -28.52 18.72
CA ALA A 608 2.43 -28.92 18.64
C ALA A 608 1.64 -28.02 17.67
N ASP A 609 1.77 -26.71 17.80
CA ASP A 609 1.07 -25.73 16.96
C ASP A 609 1.63 -25.70 15.52
N ALA A 610 2.92 -25.99 15.35
CA ALA A 610 3.54 -26.25 14.05
C ALA A 610 3.18 -27.65 13.49
N GLY A 611 2.37 -28.42 14.23
CA GLY A 611 1.76 -29.68 13.84
C GLY A 611 2.67 -30.90 13.95
N PHE A 612 3.82 -30.81 14.62
CA PHE A 612 4.73 -31.95 14.84
C PHE A 612 4.05 -33.04 15.66
N ARG A 613 4.37 -34.30 15.33
CA ARG A 613 3.86 -35.48 16.01
C ARG A 613 5.01 -36.39 16.42
N ASP A 614 4.74 -37.27 17.38
CA ASP A 614 5.69 -38.29 17.79
C ASP A 614 6.08 -39.19 16.60
N GLY A 615 7.37 -39.50 16.46
CA GLY A 615 7.92 -40.25 15.33
C GLY A 615 8.17 -39.45 14.05
N ASP A 616 7.90 -38.14 14.01
CA ASP A 616 8.15 -37.32 12.83
C ASP A 616 9.65 -37.25 12.46
N THR A 617 9.92 -37.07 11.18
CA THR A 617 11.29 -36.95 10.65
C THR A 617 11.60 -35.54 10.16
N VAL A 618 12.75 -35.00 10.56
CA VAL A 618 13.27 -33.69 10.14
C VAL A 618 14.53 -33.88 9.30
N LEU A 619 14.52 -33.36 8.08
CA LEU A 619 15.68 -33.34 7.20
C LEU A 619 16.43 -32.02 7.36
N VAL A 620 17.75 -32.08 7.53
CA VAL A 620 18.60 -30.88 7.62
C VAL A 620 19.62 -30.85 6.50
N VAL A 621 19.72 -29.68 5.86
CA VAL A 621 20.68 -29.37 4.80
C VAL A 621 21.34 -28.00 5.07
N SER A 622 22.51 -27.75 4.50
CA SER A 622 23.13 -26.43 4.57
C SER A 622 22.41 -25.43 3.65
N ARG A 623 22.36 -24.15 4.04
CA ARG A 623 21.95 -23.08 3.13
C ARG A 623 23.02 -22.88 2.06
N PRO A 624 22.63 -22.69 0.79
CA PRO A 624 23.56 -22.25 -0.24
C PRO A 624 24.05 -20.84 0.08
N ASN A 625 25.34 -20.56 -0.18
CA ASN A 625 25.99 -19.25 -0.05
C ASN A 625 26.06 -18.66 1.37
N ILE A 626 25.70 -19.41 2.43
CA ILE A 626 25.94 -19.01 3.82
C ILE A 626 26.96 -20.00 4.40
N PRO A 627 28.12 -19.53 4.89
CA PRO A 627 29.12 -20.41 5.48
C PRO A 627 28.57 -21.13 6.71
N LEU A 628 28.89 -22.42 6.85
CA LEU A 628 28.63 -23.18 8.07
C LEU A 628 29.58 -22.67 9.15
N ALA A 629 29.06 -21.84 10.05
CA ALA A 629 29.81 -21.28 11.18
C ALA A 629 29.33 -21.89 12.51
N PRO A 630 30.22 -22.02 13.50
CA PRO A 630 29.83 -22.39 14.86
C PRO A 630 28.93 -21.31 15.47
N SER A 631 28.03 -21.71 16.37
CA SER A 631 27.19 -20.78 17.13
C SER A 631 28.04 -19.93 18.08
N ILE A 632 27.84 -18.62 18.10
CA ILE A 632 28.54 -17.71 19.00
C ILE A 632 27.88 -17.79 20.39
N PRO A 633 28.63 -18.10 21.47
CA PRO A 633 28.08 -18.19 22.81
C PRO A 633 27.65 -16.80 23.31
N ARG A 634 26.44 -16.73 23.88
CA ARG A 634 25.82 -15.51 24.40
C ARG A 634 25.06 -15.82 25.69
N PRO A 635 24.89 -14.82 26.60
CA PRO A 635 24.00 -14.98 27.73
C PRO A 635 22.56 -15.18 27.23
N ALA A 636 21.87 -16.18 27.77
CA ALA A 636 20.49 -16.45 27.40
C ALA A 636 19.55 -15.42 28.03
N VAL A 637 18.63 -14.89 27.22
CA VAL A 637 17.65 -13.87 27.66
C VAL A 637 16.74 -14.37 28.78
N VAL A 638 16.47 -15.68 28.86
CA VAL A 638 15.71 -16.28 29.97
C VAL A 638 16.35 -16.10 31.35
N PHE A 639 17.65 -15.77 31.41
CA PHE A 639 18.38 -15.49 32.65
C PHE A 639 18.42 -13.99 33.00
N GLU A 640 17.60 -13.14 32.38
CA GLU A 640 17.49 -11.72 32.72
C GLU A 640 17.18 -11.55 34.23
N PRO A 641 18.10 -10.98 35.04
CA PRO A 641 17.96 -10.95 36.49
C PRO A 641 16.70 -10.25 36.98
N ARG A 642 16.24 -9.20 36.28
CA ARG A 642 15.04 -8.43 36.64
C ARG A 642 13.75 -9.22 36.45
N LEU A 643 13.74 -10.22 35.56
CA LEU A 643 12.52 -10.83 35.04
C LEU A 643 11.69 -11.51 36.13
N VAL A 644 12.31 -12.32 37.00
CA VAL A 644 11.59 -13.03 38.07
C VAL A 644 11.09 -12.07 39.14
N ASP A 645 11.90 -11.08 39.52
CA ASP A 645 11.53 -10.11 40.55
C ASP A 645 10.35 -9.23 40.10
N VAL A 646 10.37 -8.76 38.85
CA VAL A 646 9.28 -7.97 38.25
C VAL A 646 7.98 -8.79 38.18
N LEU A 647 8.04 -10.02 37.66
CA LEU A 647 6.86 -10.89 37.58
C LEU A 647 6.29 -11.21 38.96
N MET A 648 7.14 -11.49 39.94
CA MET A 648 6.73 -11.72 41.32
C MET A 648 6.06 -10.50 41.94
N SER A 649 6.55 -9.28 41.67
CA SER A 649 5.88 -8.06 42.16
C SER A 649 4.49 -7.90 41.54
N LEU A 650 4.36 -8.13 40.24
CA LEU A 650 3.08 -8.01 39.54
C LEU A 650 2.06 -9.04 40.03
N ILE A 651 2.49 -10.27 40.28
CA ILE A 651 1.63 -11.32 40.83
C ILE A 651 1.12 -10.90 42.22
N ARG A 652 1.99 -10.32 43.08
CA ARG A 652 1.59 -9.83 44.40
C ARG A 652 0.60 -8.66 44.33
N GLU A 653 0.84 -7.71 43.43
CA GLU A 653 0.12 -6.44 43.39
C GLU A 653 -1.19 -6.52 42.61
N HIS A 654 -1.29 -7.44 41.65
CA HIS A 654 -2.35 -7.41 40.64
C HIS A 654 -2.98 -8.77 40.31
N ASP A 655 -2.56 -9.86 40.93
CA ASP A 655 -3.06 -11.23 40.69
C ASP A 655 -3.14 -11.59 39.20
N ALA A 656 -2.04 -11.35 38.48
CA ALA A 656 -1.98 -11.51 37.03
C ALA A 656 -1.66 -12.97 36.64
N LYS A 657 -2.67 -13.73 36.20
CA LYS A 657 -2.52 -15.09 35.68
C LYS A 657 -1.47 -15.17 34.56
N GLU A 658 -1.43 -14.19 33.67
CA GLU A 658 -0.48 -14.15 32.55
C GLU A 658 0.97 -14.02 33.03
N ALA A 659 1.20 -13.31 34.14
CA ALA A 659 2.52 -13.20 34.75
C ALA A 659 2.94 -14.52 35.41
N TRP A 660 1.99 -15.24 36.03
CA TRP A 660 2.22 -16.58 36.55
C TRP A 660 2.56 -17.59 35.44
N ASP A 661 1.78 -17.59 34.36
CA ASP A 661 2.00 -18.49 33.22
C ASP A 661 3.36 -18.26 32.57
N LEU A 662 3.80 -16.99 32.48
CA LEU A 662 5.14 -16.64 32.01
C LEU A 662 6.22 -17.08 33.01
N LEU A 663 6.05 -16.80 34.30
CA LEU A 663 6.99 -17.21 35.36
C LEU A 663 7.22 -18.73 35.34
N MET A 664 6.17 -19.52 35.11
CA MET A 664 6.24 -20.98 35.04
C MET A 664 7.06 -21.52 33.86
N ARG A 665 7.36 -20.67 32.86
CA ARG A 665 8.21 -21.00 31.71
C ARG A 665 9.66 -20.59 31.87
N LEU A 666 10.03 -19.93 32.97
CA LEU A 666 11.39 -19.44 33.20
C LEU A 666 12.28 -20.46 33.94
N PRO A 667 13.61 -20.26 33.98
CA PRO A 667 14.48 -20.95 34.92
C PRO A 667 14.16 -20.61 36.38
N THR A 668 14.44 -21.56 37.29
CA THR A 668 14.46 -21.25 38.73
C THR A 668 15.68 -20.42 39.08
N PRO A 669 15.51 -19.27 39.76
CA PRO A 669 16.66 -18.53 40.27
C PRO A 669 17.50 -19.43 41.19
N ALA A 670 18.81 -19.43 40.98
CA ALA A 670 19.74 -20.22 41.79
C ALA A 670 19.57 -19.92 43.30
N ALA A 671 19.36 -18.64 43.65
CA ALA A 671 19.09 -18.23 45.03
C ALA A 671 17.86 -18.92 45.66
N VAL A 672 16.81 -19.19 44.87
CA VAL A 672 15.63 -19.91 45.36
C VAL A 672 15.94 -21.39 45.53
N VAL A 673 16.60 -22.02 44.55
CA VAL A 673 17.02 -23.43 44.65
C VAL A 673 17.94 -23.63 45.85
N ASP A 674 18.93 -22.78 46.01
CA ASP A 674 19.90 -22.82 47.10
C ASP A 674 19.22 -22.58 48.44
N ALA A 675 18.29 -21.64 48.53
CA ALA A 675 17.50 -21.42 49.74
C ALA A 675 16.69 -22.67 50.13
N ILE A 676 16.10 -23.38 49.16
CA ILE A 676 15.34 -24.60 49.43
C ILE A 676 16.28 -25.75 49.86
N ARG A 677 17.42 -25.90 49.18
CA ARG A 677 18.41 -26.96 49.50
C ARG A 677 19.10 -26.75 50.84
N THR A 678 19.47 -25.51 51.18
CA THR A 678 20.20 -25.17 52.42
C THR A 678 19.37 -25.33 53.68
N HIS A 679 18.03 -25.29 53.57
CA HIS A 679 17.12 -25.38 54.71
C HIS A 679 16.27 -26.66 54.70
N ALA A 680 16.71 -27.70 53.98
CA ALA A 680 16.00 -28.97 53.86
C ALA A 680 15.76 -29.71 55.20
N ASP A 681 16.46 -29.33 56.27
CA ASP A 681 16.33 -29.95 57.59
C ASP A 681 15.49 -29.14 58.59
N THR A 682 15.04 -27.92 58.23
CA THR A 682 14.40 -26.97 59.16
C THR A 682 13.27 -26.13 58.51
N TRP A 683 12.30 -26.79 57.90
CA TRP A 683 11.28 -26.19 57.03
C TRP A 683 10.43 -25.11 57.71
N SER A 684 10.03 -25.33 58.97
CA SER A 684 9.20 -24.41 59.76
C SER A 684 9.86 -23.07 60.10
N SER A 685 11.20 -22.98 60.09
CA SER A 685 11.92 -21.80 60.59
C SER A 685 12.47 -20.86 59.51
N SER A 686 12.56 -21.32 58.25
CA SER A 686 13.43 -20.66 57.26
C SER A 686 12.89 -20.64 55.83
N LEU A 687 12.24 -21.71 55.37
CA LEU A 687 11.95 -21.90 53.95
C LEU A 687 10.56 -21.42 53.54
N LEU A 688 9.58 -21.51 54.44
CA LEU A 688 8.17 -21.18 54.17
C LEU A 688 7.55 -20.13 55.11
N VAL A 689 8.21 -19.78 56.23
CA VAL A 689 7.68 -18.86 57.26
C VAL A 689 8.39 -17.50 57.30
N ALA A 690 9.70 -17.44 57.00
CA ALA A 690 10.50 -16.22 57.20
C ALA A 690 10.34 -15.13 56.11
N SER A 691 9.65 -15.40 54.99
CA SER A 691 9.61 -14.48 53.84
C SER A 691 8.22 -14.13 53.35
N VAL A 692 7.20 -14.20 54.20
CA VAL A 692 5.91 -13.56 53.92
C VAL A 692 5.73 -12.35 54.84
N PRO A 693 6.52 -11.27 54.70
CA PRO A 693 6.02 -9.99 55.14
C PRO A 693 4.89 -9.65 54.17
N HIS A 694 3.64 -9.91 54.59
CA HIS A 694 2.39 -9.60 53.88
C HIS A 694 1.99 -10.60 52.77
N GLY A 695 1.19 -11.62 53.15
CA GLY A 695 0.02 -12.09 52.42
C GLY A 695 0.08 -12.62 50.98
N SER A 696 1.21 -13.09 50.43
CA SER A 696 1.23 -13.59 49.04
C SER A 696 1.19 -15.13 48.96
N HIS A 697 0.00 -15.74 48.99
CA HIS A 697 -0.25 -17.17 48.73
C HIS A 697 0.50 -17.71 47.50
N THR A 698 0.65 -16.87 46.49
CA THR A 698 1.27 -17.23 45.21
C THR A 698 2.78 -17.47 45.31
N GLN A 699 3.48 -16.83 46.25
CA GLN A 699 4.91 -17.09 46.51
C GLN A 699 5.11 -18.43 47.22
N LEU A 700 4.18 -18.79 48.11
CA LEU A 700 4.16 -20.10 48.74
C LEU A 700 3.93 -21.18 47.67
N LEU A 701 2.91 -21.01 46.81
CA LEU A 701 2.63 -21.92 45.71
C LEU A 701 3.83 -22.08 44.77
N TYR A 702 4.53 -20.99 44.45
CA TYR A 702 5.72 -21.05 43.60
C TYR A 702 6.85 -21.85 44.25
N ARG A 703 7.16 -21.61 45.53
CA ARG A 703 8.20 -22.36 46.25
C ARG A 703 7.84 -23.83 46.41
N LEU A 704 6.57 -24.15 46.64
CA LEU A 704 6.08 -25.53 46.67
C LEU A 704 6.25 -26.22 45.32
N GLN A 705 5.99 -25.52 44.22
CA GLN A 705 6.24 -26.04 42.88
C GLN A 705 7.73 -26.29 42.61
N VAL A 706 8.62 -25.40 43.05
CA VAL A 706 10.07 -25.62 42.95
C VAL A 706 10.50 -26.82 43.78
N LEU A 707 9.97 -26.97 45.00
CA LEU A 707 10.23 -28.13 45.85
C LEU A 707 9.76 -29.44 45.19
N ASP A 708 8.55 -29.45 44.63
CA ASP A 708 7.99 -30.61 43.92
C ASP A 708 8.90 -31.07 42.76
N ASN A 709 9.47 -30.11 42.01
CA ASN A 709 10.42 -30.42 40.94
C ASN A 709 11.73 -31.01 41.46
N LEU A 710 12.27 -30.45 42.55
CA LEU A 710 13.52 -30.92 43.14
C LEU A 710 13.38 -32.33 43.73
N ILE A 711 12.22 -32.63 44.32
CA ILE A 711 11.87 -33.94 44.89
C ILE A 711 11.78 -35.01 43.80
N HIS A 712 11.17 -34.67 42.66
CA HIS A 712 10.96 -35.60 41.55
C HIS A 712 12.09 -35.54 40.51
N ASP A 713 13.24 -34.98 40.83
CA ASP A 713 14.42 -35.06 39.95
C ASP A 713 14.95 -36.51 40.01
N ASP A 714 15.01 -37.22 38.88
CA ASP A 714 15.32 -38.67 38.79
C ASP A 714 16.76 -39.04 39.20
N ASN A 715 17.50 -38.08 39.77
CA ASN A 715 18.86 -38.20 40.23
C ASN A 715 18.90 -38.53 41.74
N ALA A 716 20.03 -39.08 42.21
CA ALA A 716 20.23 -39.42 43.64
C ALA A 716 19.99 -38.23 44.60
N THR A 717 20.11 -37.01 44.11
CA THR A 717 19.82 -35.77 44.84
C THR A 717 18.32 -35.56 45.09
N GLY A 718 17.43 -35.93 44.16
CA GLY A 718 15.99 -35.80 44.33
C GLY A 718 15.45 -36.81 45.35
N GLU A 719 15.91 -38.06 45.28
CA GLU A 719 15.60 -39.11 46.27
C GLU A 719 16.02 -38.72 47.69
N ALA A 720 17.22 -38.14 47.84
CA ALA A 720 17.71 -37.64 49.12
C ALA A 720 16.85 -36.48 49.63
N MET A 721 16.43 -35.57 48.75
CA MET A 721 15.59 -34.43 49.10
C MET A 721 14.16 -34.84 49.49
N LEU A 722 13.57 -35.80 48.78
CA LEU A 722 12.29 -36.42 49.14
C LEU A 722 12.37 -37.06 50.54
N THR A 723 13.42 -37.85 50.76
CA THR A 723 13.64 -38.54 52.04
C THR A 723 13.77 -37.54 53.18
N THR A 724 14.55 -36.47 52.97
CA THR A 724 14.73 -35.39 53.96
C THR A 724 13.40 -34.67 54.23
N PHE A 725 12.66 -34.31 53.18
CA PHE A 725 11.36 -33.66 53.32
C PHE A 725 10.37 -34.51 54.12
N VAL A 726 10.25 -35.81 53.82
CA VAL A 726 9.31 -36.73 54.50
C VAL A 726 9.71 -37.03 55.94
N LEU A 727 11.01 -37.14 56.24
CA LEU A 727 11.52 -37.51 57.57
C LEU A 727 11.65 -36.34 58.55
N THR A 728 11.48 -35.10 58.09
CA THR A 728 11.56 -33.88 58.91
C THR A 728 10.18 -33.26 59.11
N ASP A 729 10.10 -31.99 59.50
CA ASP A 729 8.85 -31.25 59.72
C ASP A 729 8.19 -30.75 58.43
N GLY A 730 8.70 -31.11 57.24
CA GLY A 730 8.24 -30.62 55.94
C GLY A 730 6.72 -30.76 55.70
N PRO A 731 6.13 -31.97 55.74
CA PRO A 731 4.70 -32.17 55.53
C PRO A 731 3.82 -31.43 56.55
N ALA A 732 4.22 -31.45 57.82
CA ALA A 732 3.50 -30.76 58.88
C ALA A 732 3.53 -29.23 58.68
N CYS A 733 4.70 -28.69 58.30
CA CYS A 733 4.88 -27.26 58.01
C CYS A 733 3.96 -26.77 56.88
N ILE A 734 3.83 -27.52 55.78
CA ILE A 734 2.93 -27.17 54.68
C ILE A 734 1.47 -27.13 55.15
N VAL A 735 1.02 -28.15 55.87
CA VAL A 735 -0.36 -28.23 56.38
C VAL A 735 -0.64 -27.08 57.34
N ASP A 736 0.28 -26.80 58.26
CA ASP A 736 0.16 -25.69 59.21
C ASP A 736 0.08 -24.33 58.51
N LEU A 737 0.85 -24.12 57.42
CA LEU A 737 0.80 -22.91 56.62
C LEU A 737 -0.51 -22.73 55.87
N PHE A 738 -1.05 -23.79 55.26
CA PHE A 738 -2.36 -23.73 54.62
C PHE A 738 -3.47 -23.47 55.63
N LEU A 739 -3.43 -24.11 56.81
CA LEU A 739 -4.40 -23.90 57.88
C LEU A 739 -4.32 -22.49 58.47
N ALA A 740 -3.11 -21.97 58.70
CA ALA A 740 -2.90 -20.60 59.20
C ALA A 740 -3.39 -19.54 58.20
N ASN A 741 -3.19 -19.78 56.91
CA ASN A 741 -3.66 -18.89 55.86
C ASN A 741 -5.18 -18.96 55.65
N SER A 742 -5.79 -20.16 55.73
CA SER A 742 -7.25 -20.33 55.65
C SER A 742 -7.97 -19.58 56.76
N ARG A 743 -7.44 -19.62 58.00
CA ARG A 743 -8.01 -18.88 59.15
C ARG A 743 -7.92 -17.36 59.00
N ARG A 744 -6.84 -16.84 58.40
CA ARG A 744 -6.70 -15.40 58.14
C ARG A 744 -7.66 -14.89 57.06
N HIS A 745 -7.96 -15.71 56.05
CA HIS A 745 -8.91 -15.35 55.00
C HIS A 745 -10.36 -15.26 55.55
N GLU A 746 -10.72 -16.15 56.49
CA GLU A 746 -12.00 -16.09 57.20
C GLU A 746 -12.12 -14.82 58.07
N GLU A 747 -11.05 -14.40 58.76
CA GLU A 747 -11.03 -13.16 59.55
C GLU A 747 -11.12 -11.88 58.69
N GLU A 748 -10.52 -11.85 57.49
CA GLU A 748 -10.60 -10.72 56.57
C GLU A 748 -11.97 -10.62 55.86
N ASP A 749 -12.62 -11.74 55.53
CA ASP A 749 -13.96 -11.77 54.95
C ASP A 749 -15.06 -11.46 55.99
N GLU A 750 -14.92 -11.93 57.24
CA GLU A 750 -15.81 -11.51 58.34
C GLU A 750 -15.68 -10.02 58.65
N GLY A 751 -14.48 -9.43 58.50
CA GLY A 751 -14.23 -8.00 58.64
C GLY A 751 -14.82 -7.13 57.52
N ARG A 752 -15.02 -7.67 56.31
CA ARG A 752 -15.67 -6.98 55.17
C ARG A 752 -17.19 -7.13 55.17
N SER A 753 -17.74 -8.20 55.73
CA SER A 753 -19.19 -8.39 55.92
C SER A 753 -19.79 -7.43 56.97
N PHE A 754 -18.96 -6.84 57.84
CA PHE A 754 -19.37 -5.91 58.89
C PHE A 754 -19.09 -4.42 58.60
N ARG A 755 -18.82 -4.02 57.35
CA ARG A 755 -18.66 -2.61 56.95
C ARG A 755 -19.62 -2.15 55.87
#